data_AF-A0A971Q3A0-F1
#
_entry.id   AF-A0A971Q3A0-F1
#
_cell.length_a   1.000
_cell.length_b   1.000
_cell.length_c   1.000
_cell.angle_alpha   90.00
_cell.angle_beta   90.00
_cell.angle_gamma   90.00
#
_symmetry.space_group_name_H-M   'P 1'
#
loop_
_entity.id
_entity.type
_entity.pdbx_description
1 polymer ?
#
loop_
_entity_poly.entity_id
_entity_poly.type
_entity_poly.pdbx_seq_one_letter_code
_entity_poly.pdbx_strand_id
1 'polypeptide(L)'
;MRLTLILTLIAMLTAACSGLAQDTQPASQPAVLFDQFGQSAVVDFPEKVRSEQELRDDVQRDEAYYNSLTPPARDRWGGLPGSREQLGLTATGFFHVETAAGRQVLVDPDGNLYFMLATGGVFPYHDFLDTAGREQQFERLPPRSGKFRQAWRGSVVSFAIANAIRKYGRYNSEQWKDRMIERLRKWGFNAQSSYGRPPGNSERLCYPACVVIQEIRGLDGENQIAHFPDPFDPAVHDKLDADLKEYLPTYVDRADILGYFIQNEPDFAFIPTTVPGLTGDRPAKRELVGMLREKYQTIDHFNAAWKMEAKSFDDLLEPICPVTTEAGRDVVAFQEHFLDAYYRMVTQAVRQYDPNHLILGSRRRTRDARTDLVNRVAGRYVDVLSFNYYTFHFEKDFLIRAHEQSGGRPIILSEWNYDTDEQGLRNTLRQVKTQEERGLAYRNYVEQAASLPFVVGVQWWCTLDHQGSQWNTGLVNIADRPYKDFLKHAMETNYSIYDVLLSRREPFEFDHPLFKRNARPTKVAEVPHCLPGHKVDGVQAPWPDRPSYRITAANMVMGTDAGDHQADFWLCWDKTHLYLYIDVQDPTPRNNPSYGRGIWAGDAVEVFLSGQDVGQPGGLQFGDRQVLISAKAQETPDYYWYNSPKQFPIQAVVRANPDGQGWTLEAGIPFEAFNFTPQAGKEFMFDVGFDDTDANLTSRLRQFMWNGTEKNSTQRNHWGRARLSP
;
A
#
# COMPACT_ATOMS: atom_id res chain seq x y z
N MET A 1 24.85 -2.15 3.53
CA MET A 1 24.90 -2.93 4.79
C MET A 1 23.59 -2.85 5.62
N ARG A 2 22.43 -2.61 4.99
CA ARG A 2 21.09 -2.63 5.62
C ARG A 2 20.05 -3.51 4.88
N LEU A 3 20.44 -4.21 3.80
CA LEU A 3 19.66 -5.37 3.32
C LEU A 3 19.59 -6.46 4.40
N THR A 4 20.58 -6.49 5.29
CA THR A 4 20.67 -7.47 6.38
C THR A 4 19.55 -7.28 7.40
N LEU A 5 19.07 -6.07 7.72
CA LEU A 5 18.04 -5.90 8.77
C LEU A 5 16.61 -6.25 8.31
N ILE A 6 16.27 -6.03 7.04
CA ILE A 6 14.97 -6.44 6.47
C ILE A 6 14.94 -7.97 6.30
N LEU A 7 16.06 -8.57 5.92
CA LEU A 7 16.25 -10.03 5.95
C LEU A 7 16.27 -10.59 7.39
N THR A 8 16.71 -9.82 8.39
CA THR A 8 16.72 -10.27 9.79
C THR A 8 15.32 -10.24 10.42
N LEU A 9 14.43 -9.32 10.03
CA LEU A 9 13.05 -9.34 10.50
C LEU A 9 12.23 -10.50 9.90
N ILE A 10 12.56 -10.91 8.67
CA ILE A 10 12.01 -12.13 8.03
C ILE A 10 12.65 -13.39 8.63
N ALA A 11 13.95 -13.36 9.00
CA ALA A 11 14.66 -14.46 9.65
C ALA A 11 14.28 -14.67 11.13
N MET A 12 13.94 -13.61 11.87
CA MET A 12 13.49 -13.72 13.27
C MET A 12 12.06 -14.25 13.38
N LEU A 13 11.22 -14.05 12.36
CA LEU A 13 9.90 -14.71 12.26
C LEU A 13 10.00 -16.19 11.87
N THR A 14 11.14 -16.63 11.32
CA THR A 14 11.39 -18.06 11.02
C THR A 14 12.11 -18.81 12.14
N ALA A 15 12.78 -18.12 13.07
CA ALA A 15 13.57 -18.76 14.13
C ALA A 15 12.82 -19.05 15.44
N ALA A 16 11.57 -18.59 15.62
CA ALA A 16 10.77 -18.86 16.83
C ALA A 16 9.87 -20.11 16.74
N CYS A 17 9.90 -20.85 15.62
CA CYS A 17 9.15 -22.08 15.41
C CYS A 17 10.07 -23.24 14.98
N SER A 18 11.16 -23.50 15.71
CA SER A 18 11.97 -24.70 15.49
C SER A 18 12.14 -25.45 16.80
N GLY A 19 11.10 -26.21 17.14
CA GLY A 19 11.07 -27.07 18.32
C GLY A 19 10.02 -28.16 18.20
N LEU A 20 9.77 -28.70 17.00
CA LEU A 20 8.95 -29.90 16.80
C LEU A 20 9.53 -30.76 15.67
N ALA A 21 9.37 -32.07 15.84
CA ALA A 21 10.15 -33.14 15.25
C ALA A 21 10.29 -33.12 13.71
N GLN A 22 11.47 -33.52 13.24
CA GLN A 22 11.76 -33.81 11.84
C GLN A 22 10.94 -35.02 11.37
N ASP A 23 9.87 -34.77 10.63
CA ASP A 23 9.26 -35.78 9.78
C ASP A 23 9.96 -35.75 8.43
N THR A 24 10.74 -36.80 8.14
CA THR A 24 11.50 -36.95 6.90
C THR A 24 10.55 -37.27 5.75
N GLN A 25 10.00 -36.24 5.10
CA GLN A 25 9.55 -36.39 3.72
C GLN A 25 10.76 -36.54 2.79
N PRO A 26 10.71 -37.41 1.76
CA PRO A 26 11.78 -37.50 0.78
C PRO A 26 11.92 -36.15 0.07
N ALA A 27 13.11 -35.54 0.17
CA ALA A 27 13.42 -34.29 -0.51
C ALA A 27 13.15 -34.44 -2.01
N SER A 28 12.13 -33.76 -2.50
CA SER A 28 11.96 -33.56 -3.94
C SER A 28 13.22 -32.87 -4.46
N GLN A 29 13.69 -33.28 -5.64
CA GLN A 29 14.84 -32.63 -6.26
C GLN A 29 14.60 -31.11 -6.35
N PRO A 30 15.60 -30.27 -6.09
CA PRO A 30 15.42 -28.84 -6.21
C PRO A 30 15.08 -28.49 -7.66
N ALA A 31 13.87 -27.98 -7.88
CA ALA A 31 13.42 -27.56 -9.20
C ALA A 31 14.25 -26.36 -9.67
N VAL A 32 14.74 -26.43 -10.91
CA VAL A 32 15.30 -25.26 -11.59
C VAL A 32 14.16 -24.27 -11.81
N LEU A 33 14.29 -23.06 -11.26
CA LEU A 33 13.29 -22.00 -11.31
C LEU A 33 13.65 -20.91 -12.31
N PHE A 34 14.94 -20.69 -12.55
CA PHE A 34 15.45 -19.65 -13.43
C PHE A 34 16.30 -20.24 -14.55
N ASP A 35 16.00 -19.85 -15.78
CA ASP A 35 16.82 -20.21 -16.94
C ASP A 35 18.13 -19.38 -16.99
N GLN A 36 18.98 -19.64 -17.97
CA GLN A 36 20.25 -18.91 -18.14
C GLN A 36 20.13 -17.39 -18.35
N PHE A 37 18.94 -16.88 -18.67
CA PHE A 37 18.61 -15.46 -18.85
C PHE A 37 17.89 -14.87 -17.64
N GLY A 38 17.63 -15.66 -16.59
CA GLY A 38 16.89 -15.26 -15.40
C GLY A 38 15.38 -15.26 -15.60
N GLN A 39 14.86 -15.81 -16.70
CA GLN A 39 13.42 -15.96 -16.91
C GLN A 39 12.92 -17.20 -16.15
N SER A 40 11.60 -17.33 -15.98
CA SER A 40 11.00 -18.55 -15.44
C SER A 40 11.46 -19.77 -16.24
N ALA A 41 12.06 -20.76 -15.58
CA ALA A 41 12.41 -22.03 -16.22
C ALA A 41 11.18 -22.94 -16.41
N VAL A 42 10.09 -22.68 -15.67
CA VAL A 42 8.92 -23.56 -15.59
C VAL A 42 7.76 -23.13 -16.48
N VAL A 43 7.64 -21.82 -16.78
CA VAL A 43 6.61 -21.28 -17.68
C VAL A 43 7.20 -20.99 -19.05
N ASP A 44 6.52 -21.43 -20.11
CA ASP A 44 6.81 -21.00 -21.49
C ASP A 44 5.85 -19.88 -21.89
N PHE A 45 6.36 -18.88 -22.61
CA PHE A 45 5.60 -17.72 -23.05
C PHE A 45 6.13 -17.19 -24.40
N PRO A 46 5.32 -16.47 -25.18
CA PRO A 46 5.68 -16.09 -26.56
C PRO A 46 6.99 -15.30 -26.65
N GLU A 47 7.21 -14.33 -25.74
CA GLU A 47 8.38 -13.45 -25.73
C GLU A 47 9.60 -14.04 -25.02
N LYS A 48 9.59 -15.33 -24.66
CA LYS A 48 10.71 -15.96 -23.94
C LYS A 48 11.96 -16.01 -24.81
N VAL A 49 13.07 -15.49 -24.31
CA VAL A 49 14.39 -15.60 -24.96
C VAL A 49 14.88 -17.04 -24.85
N ARG A 50 15.22 -17.68 -25.97
CA ARG A 50 15.75 -19.06 -25.97
C ARG A 50 17.23 -19.14 -26.33
N SER A 51 17.82 -18.06 -26.84
CA SER A 51 19.25 -18.02 -27.19
C SER A 51 19.87 -16.63 -27.05
N GLU A 52 21.20 -16.57 -26.89
CA GLU A 52 21.90 -15.28 -26.94
C GLU A 52 21.83 -14.61 -28.33
N GLN A 53 21.60 -15.39 -29.39
CA GLN A 53 21.43 -14.81 -30.73
C GLN A 53 20.15 -13.98 -30.81
N GLU A 54 19.05 -14.45 -30.21
CA GLU A 54 17.82 -13.66 -30.13
C GLU A 54 18.01 -12.31 -29.42
N LEU A 55 18.81 -12.27 -28.34
CA LEU A 55 19.16 -11.02 -27.67
C LEU A 55 19.94 -10.08 -28.59
N ARG A 56 20.83 -10.60 -29.43
CA ARG A 56 21.56 -9.78 -30.42
C ARG A 56 20.64 -9.28 -31.53
N ASP A 57 19.74 -10.14 -32.01
CA ASP A 57 18.74 -9.79 -33.03
C ASP A 57 17.74 -8.74 -32.49
N ASP A 58 17.48 -8.72 -31.17
CA ASP A 58 16.65 -7.70 -30.52
C ASP A 58 17.18 -6.28 -30.70
N VAL A 59 18.47 -6.07 -31.00
CA VAL A 59 18.99 -4.71 -31.28
C VAL A 59 18.31 -4.10 -32.51
N GLN A 60 18.22 -4.87 -33.61
CA GLN A 60 17.57 -4.41 -34.83
C GLN A 60 16.05 -4.36 -34.69
N ARG A 61 15.46 -5.33 -33.95
CA ARG A 61 14.01 -5.33 -33.67
C ARG A 61 13.59 -4.14 -32.82
N ASP A 62 14.39 -3.78 -31.82
CA ASP A 62 14.18 -2.61 -30.99
C ASP A 62 14.25 -1.33 -31.83
N GLU A 63 15.31 -1.18 -32.64
CA GLU A 63 15.46 -0.01 -33.52
C GLU A 63 14.24 0.17 -34.44
N ALA A 64 13.79 -0.90 -35.10
CA ALA A 64 12.59 -0.86 -35.93
C ALA A 64 11.33 -0.50 -35.12
N TYR A 65 11.18 -1.08 -33.92
CA TYR A 65 10.04 -0.78 -33.05
C TYR A 65 10.02 0.70 -32.62
N TYR A 66 11.10 1.22 -32.04
CA TYR A 66 11.14 2.61 -31.55
C TYR A 66 11.11 3.66 -32.68
N ASN A 67 11.62 3.32 -33.87
CA ASN A 67 11.51 4.18 -35.06
C ASN A 67 10.09 4.21 -35.65
N SER A 68 9.26 3.19 -35.41
CA SER A 68 7.86 3.19 -35.84
C SER A 68 6.94 4.02 -34.94
N LEU A 69 7.39 4.38 -33.73
CA LEU A 69 6.61 5.18 -32.78
C LEU A 69 6.65 6.67 -33.13
N THR A 70 5.48 7.31 -33.06
CA THR A 70 5.30 8.75 -33.33
C THR A 70 4.75 9.47 -32.09
N PRO A 71 5.59 9.73 -31.06
CA PRO A 71 5.13 10.46 -29.88
C PRO A 71 4.77 11.91 -30.23
N PRO A 72 3.80 12.51 -29.53
CA PRO A 72 3.43 13.91 -29.75
C PRO A 72 4.56 14.84 -29.30
N ALA A 73 4.56 16.06 -29.86
CA ALA A 73 5.50 17.09 -29.45
C ALA A 73 5.34 17.43 -27.95
N ARG A 74 6.48 17.57 -27.28
CA ARG A 74 6.64 18.08 -25.93
C ARG A 74 7.81 19.06 -25.92
N ASP A 75 7.83 19.99 -24.97
CA ASP A 75 9.02 20.82 -24.79
C ASP A 75 10.18 19.99 -24.20
N ARG A 76 11.29 20.67 -23.91
CA ARG A 76 12.49 20.01 -23.40
C ARG A 76 12.29 19.32 -22.05
N TRP A 77 11.31 19.74 -21.26
CA TRP A 77 10.99 19.17 -19.95
C TRP A 77 9.91 18.08 -20.02
N GLY A 78 9.17 18.00 -21.13
CA GLY A 78 8.03 17.09 -21.28
C GLY A 78 6.67 17.75 -21.05
N GLY A 79 6.63 19.08 -20.94
CA GLY A 79 5.44 19.91 -20.85
C GLY A 79 4.70 20.05 -22.18
N LEU A 80 3.51 20.66 -22.12
CA LEU A 80 2.67 20.97 -23.28
C LEU A 80 3.14 22.27 -23.95
N PRO A 81 3.73 22.24 -25.16
CA PRO A 81 4.27 23.44 -25.78
C PRO A 81 3.22 24.52 -26.04
N GLY A 82 3.57 25.79 -25.78
CA GLY A 82 2.72 26.96 -26.02
C GLY A 82 1.55 27.10 -25.04
N SER A 83 1.47 26.22 -24.03
CA SER A 83 0.46 26.31 -22.99
C SER A 83 0.71 27.48 -22.04
N ARG A 84 1.96 27.96 -21.93
CA ARG A 84 2.31 29.16 -21.17
C ARG A 84 1.44 30.35 -21.55
N GLU A 85 1.46 30.74 -22.82
CA GLU A 85 0.70 31.89 -23.31
C GLU A 85 -0.81 31.59 -23.32
N GLN A 86 -1.21 30.35 -23.64
CA GLN A 86 -2.61 29.97 -23.72
C GLN A 86 -3.32 29.97 -22.36
N LEU A 87 -2.60 29.62 -21.29
CA LEU A 87 -3.14 29.47 -19.94
C LEU A 87 -2.70 30.57 -18.98
N GLY A 88 -1.80 31.47 -19.41
CA GLY A 88 -1.31 32.58 -18.60
C GLY A 88 -0.35 32.15 -17.49
N LEU A 89 0.46 31.11 -17.74
CA LEU A 89 1.36 30.51 -16.75
C LEU A 89 2.71 31.26 -16.66
N THR A 90 3.38 31.16 -15.52
CA THR A 90 4.66 31.84 -15.26
C THR A 90 5.84 30.92 -15.53
N ALA A 91 6.94 31.44 -16.09
CA ALA A 91 8.21 30.74 -16.12
C ALA A 91 9.08 31.22 -14.94
N THR A 92 9.34 30.33 -13.98
CA THR A 92 10.13 30.63 -12.78
C THR A 92 11.56 30.09 -12.85
N GLY A 93 11.86 29.26 -13.87
CA GLY A 93 13.10 28.49 -13.94
C GLY A 93 13.07 27.19 -13.13
N PHE A 94 11.99 26.88 -12.42
CA PHE A 94 11.80 25.65 -11.65
C PHE A 94 10.38 25.11 -11.81
N PHE A 95 10.19 23.83 -11.51
CA PHE A 95 8.86 23.25 -11.40
C PHE A 95 8.08 23.92 -10.25
N HIS A 96 6.84 24.31 -10.51
CA HIS A 96 5.99 24.93 -9.50
C HIS A 96 4.51 24.60 -9.74
N VAL A 97 3.66 25.02 -8.81
CA VAL A 97 2.20 24.82 -8.88
C VAL A 97 1.52 26.16 -9.16
N GLU A 98 0.58 26.17 -10.10
CA GLU A 98 -0.31 27.29 -10.35
C GLU A 98 -1.77 26.84 -10.44
N THR A 99 -2.69 27.81 -10.47
CA THR A 99 -4.10 27.56 -10.77
C THR A 99 -4.43 28.08 -12.16
N ALA A 100 -4.84 27.19 -13.07
CA ALA A 100 -5.21 27.53 -14.44
C ALA A 100 -6.37 26.66 -14.94
N ALA A 101 -7.25 27.21 -15.76
CA ALA A 101 -8.41 26.51 -16.33
C ALA A 101 -9.29 25.78 -15.27
N GLY A 102 -9.42 26.34 -14.07
CA GLY A 102 -10.19 25.74 -12.97
C GLY A 102 -9.49 24.56 -12.28
N ARG A 103 -8.17 24.42 -12.43
CA ARG A 103 -7.37 23.30 -11.92
C ARG A 103 -6.14 23.77 -11.17
N GLN A 104 -5.68 22.98 -10.21
CA GLN A 104 -4.27 23.01 -9.80
C GLN A 104 -3.45 22.28 -10.87
N VAL A 105 -2.36 22.90 -11.31
CA VAL A 105 -1.49 22.35 -12.36
C VAL A 105 -0.04 22.42 -11.93
N LEU A 106 0.78 21.46 -12.39
CA LEU A 106 2.22 21.65 -12.39
C LEU A 106 2.60 22.48 -13.62
N VAL A 107 3.60 23.34 -13.44
CA VAL A 107 4.19 24.17 -14.47
C VAL A 107 5.67 23.86 -14.50
N ASP A 108 6.21 23.64 -15.69
CA ASP A 108 7.62 23.35 -15.89
C ASP A 108 8.49 24.63 -15.79
N PRO A 109 9.83 24.49 -15.76
CA PRO A 109 10.74 25.64 -15.67
C PRO A 109 10.57 26.71 -16.76
N ASP A 110 10.07 26.34 -17.94
CA ASP A 110 9.87 27.23 -19.09
C ASP A 110 8.48 27.89 -19.09
N GLY A 111 7.62 27.51 -18.14
CA GLY A 111 6.28 28.05 -17.94
C GLY A 111 5.18 27.27 -18.64
N ASN A 112 5.43 26.06 -19.15
CA ASN A 112 4.40 25.26 -19.77
C ASN A 112 3.70 24.34 -18.76
N LEU A 113 2.43 24.08 -19.04
CA LEU A 113 1.62 23.08 -18.35
C LEU A 113 2.33 21.72 -18.39
N TYR A 114 2.47 21.13 -17.21
CA TYR A 114 3.14 19.86 -17.00
C TYR A 114 2.21 18.89 -16.27
N PHE A 115 2.09 17.66 -16.77
CA PHE A 115 1.51 16.55 -16.04
C PHE A 115 2.55 15.45 -15.92
N MET A 116 2.88 15.06 -14.69
CA MET A 116 3.97 14.12 -14.46
C MET A 116 3.52 12.69 -14.78
N LEU A 117 4.08 12.11 -15.84
CA LEU A 117 3.98 10.69 -16.19
C LEU A 117 5.33 10.05 -15.90
N ALA A 118 5.51 9.55 -14.68
CA ALA A 118 6.79 9.01 -14.22
C ALA A 118 6.79 7.48 -14.10
N THR A 119 7.99 6.91 -14.07
CA THR A 119 8.21 5.50 -13.73
C THR A 119 9.39 5.32 -12.77
N GLY A 120 9.35 4.25 -11.98
CA GLY A 120 10.38 3.83 -11.03
C GLY A 120 11.71 3.48 -11.66
N GLY A 121 12.71 4.34 -11.45
CA GLY A 121 14.11 4.14 -11.81
C GLY A 121 14.39 4.09 -13.32
N VAL A 122 15.61 4.45 -13.71
CA VAL A 122 16.11 4.30 -15.10
C VAL A 122 17.38 3.46 -15.16
N PHE A 123 17.59 2.63 -14.14
CA PHE A 123 18.76 1.77 -13.96
C PHE A 123 18.38 0.45 -13.28
N PRO A 124 19.19 -0.62 -13.45
CA PRO A 124 19.00 -1.87 -12.72
C PRO A 124 19.18 -1.63 -11.21
N TYR A 125 18.11 -1.86 -10.44
CA TYR A 125 18.07 -1.60 -9.00
C TYR A 125 17.41 -2.74 -8.22
N HIS A 126 16.18 -3.10 -8.60
CA HIS A 126 15.36 -4.14 -7.95
C HIS A 126 15.51 -5.55 -8.56
N ASP A 127 16.40 -5.70 -9.54
CA ASP A 127 16.58 -6.92 -10.31
C ASP A 127 17.69 -7.83 -9.77
N PHE A 128 18.35 -7.44 -8.69
CA PHE A 128 19.38 -8.26 -8.06
C PHE A 128 18.75 -9.41 -7.27
N LEU A 129 19.24 -10.62 -7.53
CA LEU A 129 18.75 -11.85 -6.93
C LEU A 129 19.89 -12.55 -6.17
N ASP A 130 19.65 -12.91 -4.91
CA ASP A 130 20.66 -13.58 -4.07
C ASP A 130 20.81 -15.05 -4.45
N THR A 131 22.00 -15.48 -4.85
CA THR A 131 22.20 -16.88 -5.27
C THR A 131 22.66 -17.78 -4.13
N ALA A 132 23.05 -17.23 -2.97
CA ALA A 132 23.67 -18.00 -1.90
C ALA A 132 22.73 -19.10 -1.35
N GLY A 133 23.16 -20.35 -1.40
CA GLY A 133 22.39 -21.51 -0.92
C GLY A 133 21.22 -21.90 -1.84
N ARG A 134 21.10 -21.24 -2.99
CA ARG A 134 20.04 -21.41 -3.99
C ARG A 134 20.57 -21.66 -5.38
N GLU A 135 21.87 -21.94 -5.53
CA GLU A 135 22.53 -22.12 -6.83
C GLU A 135 21.86 -23.18 -7.72
N GLN A 136 21.30 -24.22 -7.12
CA GLN A 136 20.53 -25.29 -7.74
C GLN A 136 19.19 -24.83 -8.38
N GLN A 137 18.68 -23.66 -8.02
CA GLN A 137 17.47 -23.09 -8.61
C GLN A 137 17.74 -22.43 -9.97
N PHE A 138 19.00 -22.35 -10.39
CA PHE A 138 19.41 -21.71 -11.64
C PHE A 138 19.93 -22.75 -12.62
N GLU A 139 19.38 -22.77 -13.83
CA GLU A 139 19.89 -23.60 -14.93
C GLU A 139 21.36 -23.27 -15.18
N ARG A 140 21.67 -21.96 -15.23
CA ARG A 140 23.02 -21.46 -15.42
C ARG A 140 23.17 -20.03 -14.94
N LEU A 141 24.15 -19.82 -14.05
CA LEU A 141 24.54 -18.50 -13.58
C LEU A 141 25.54 -17.82 -14.55
N PRO A 142 25.48 -16.48 -14.72
CA PRO A 142 26.51 -15.74 -15.46
C PRO A 142 27.91 -15.94 -14.84
N PRO A 143 28.99 -16.02 -15.65
CA PRO A 143 30.33 -16.11 -15.11
C PRO A 143 30.65 -14.98 -14.13
N ARG A 144 31.31 -15.29 -13.01
CA ARG A 144 31.74 -14.29 -12.01
C ARG A 144 32.93 -13.44 -12.47
N SER A 145 33.57 -13.81 -13.57
CA SER A 145 34.76 -13.17 -14.13
C SER A 145 34.50 -12.53 -15.49
N GLY A 146 35.52 -11.83 -16.02
CA GLY A 146 35.44 -11.17 -17.32
C GLY A 146 34.36 -10.08 -17.36
N LYS A 147 33.75 -9.89 -18.54
CA LYS A 147 32.72 -8.87 -18.77
C LYS A 147 31.46 -9.03 -17.90
N PHE A 148 31.17 -10.23 -17.41
CA PHE A 148 30.01 -10.51 -16.56
C PHE A 148 30.23 -10.18 -15.08
N ARG A 149 31.46 -9.89 -14.64
CA ARG A 149 31.76 -9.47 -13.26
C ARG A 149 30.87 -8.30 -12.79
N GLN A 150 30.53 -7.37 -13.67
CA GLN A 150 29.69 -6.21 -13.36
C GLN A 150 28.21 -6.54 -13.08
N ALA A 151 27.75 -7.75 -13.43
CA ALA A 151 26.42 -8.24 -13.06
C ALA A 151 26.36 -8.74 -11.60
N TRP A 152 27.51 -8.88 -10.92
CA TRP A 152 27.60 -9.45 -9.58
C TRP A 152 27.91 -8.39 -8.51
N ARG A 153 27.30 -8.54 -7.33
CA ARG A 153 27.69 -7.83 -6.10
C ARG A 153 27.72 -8.83 -4.93
N GLY A 154 28.88 -9.44 -4.65
CA GLY A 154 28.93 -10.55 -3.68
C GLY A 154 28.16 -11.76 -4.20
N SER A 155 27.18 -12.24 -3.43
CA SER A 155 26.30 -13.37 -3.82
C SER A 155 25.09 -12.98 -4.67
N VAL A 156 24.78 -11.68 -4.81
CA VAL A 156 23.64 -11.24 -5.64
C VAL A 156 24.05 -11.01 -7.10
N VAL A 157 23.19 -11.43 -8.02
CA VAL A 157 23.37 -11.31 -9.47
C VAL A 157 22.22 -10.51 -10.11
N SER A 158 22.55 -9.67 -11.09
CA SER A 158 21.60 -8.98 -11.97
C SER A 158 21.58 -9.66 -13.35
N PHE A 159 20.47 -10.33 -13.65
CA PHE A 159 20.27 -10.92 -14.98
C PHE A 159 20.02 -9.85 -16.05
N ALA A 160 19.45 -8.69 -15.71
CA ALA A 160 19.33 -7.58 -16.67
C ALA A 160 20.70 -7.10 -17.14
N ILE A 161 21.66 -6.91 -16.23
CA ILE A 161 23.03 -6.51 -16.60
C ILE A 161 23.69 -7.62 -17.44
N ALA A 162 23.52 -8.89 -17.06
CA ALA A 162 24.04 -10.02 -17.84
C ALA A 162 23.44 -10.06 -19.26
N ASN A 163 22.13 -9.86 -19.39
CA ASN A 163 21.43 -9.82 -20.67
C ASN A 163 21.82 -8.60 -21.50
N ALA A 164 22.06 -7.44 -20.87
CA ALA A 164 22.63 -6.26 -21.53
C ALA A 164 23.99 -6.57 -22.18
N ILE A 165 24.85 -7.30 -21.46
CA ILE A 165 26.17 -7.70 -21.96
C ILE A 165 26.06 -8.71 -23.11
N ARG A 166 25.07 -9.60 -23.07
CA ARG A 166 24.79 -10.55 -24.17
C ARG A 166 24.26 -9.83 -25.41
N LYS A 167 23.33 -8.89 -25.21
CA LYS A 167 22.66 -8.10 -26.26
C LYS A 167 23.60 -7.10 -26.93
N TYR A 168 24.33 -6.30 -26.15
CA TYR A 168 25.15 -5.18 -26.64
C TYR A 168 26.66 -5.45 -26.62
N GLY A 169 27.08 -6.63 -26.17
CA GLY A 169 28.50 -6.98 -26.00
C GLY A 169 29.18 -6.39 -24.75
N ARG A 170 28.60 -5.34 -24.16
CA ARG A 170 29.09 -4.62 -22.97
C ARG A 170 27.93 -4.03 -22.16
N TYR A 171 28.19 -3.65 -20.92
CA TYR A 171 27.28 -2.83 -20.11
C TYR A 171 27.98 -1.55 -19.70
N ASN A 172 27.24 -0.44 -19.77
CA ASN A 172 27.66 0.87 -19.29
C ASN A 172 26.41 1.54 -18.70
N SER A 173 26.49 1.97 -17.43
CA SER A 173 25.33 2.48 -16.72
C SER A 173 24.78 3.77 -17.32
N GLU A 174 25.64 4.67 -17.80
CA GLU A 174 25.21 5.93 -18.43
C GLU A 174 24.53 5.69 -19.78
N GLN A 175 25.08 4.80 -20.62
CA GLN A 175 24.45 4.40 -21.89
C GLN A 175 23.11 3.67 -21.66
N TRP A 176 22.99 2.90 -20.58
CA TRP A 176 21.73 2.28 -20.19
C TRP A 176 20.68 3.34 -19.86
N LYS A 177 21.04 4.31 -19.01
CA LYS A 177 20.13 5.39 -18.58
C LYS A 177 19.68 6.25 -19.78
N ASP A 178 20.60 6.63 -20.66
CA ASP A 178 20.29 7.39 -21.87
C ASP A 178 19.28 6.66 -22.75
N ARG A 179 19.54 5.38 -23.03
CA ARG A 179 18.64 4.53 -23.81
C ARG A 179 17.28 4.37 -23.13
N MET A 180 17.25 4.21 -21.81
CA MET A 180 15.99 4.07 -21.09
C MET A 180 15.19 5.37 -21.14
N ILE A 181 15.81 6.52 -20.91
CA ILE A 181 15.16 7.84 -21.03
C ILE A 181 14.61 8.05 -22.44
N GLU A 182 15.36 7.67 -23.48
CA GLU A 182 14.89 7.73 -24.86
C GLU A 182 13.63 6.86 -25.08
N ARG A 183 13.66 5.61 -24.61
CA ARG A 183 12.51 4.69 -24.69
C ARG A 183 11.29 5.23 -23.93
N LEU A 184 11.51 5.76 -22.72
CA LEU A 184 10.46 6.36 -21.90
C LEU A 184 9.78 7.54 -22.60
N ARG A 185 10.57 8.44 -23.21
CA ARG A 185 10.04 9.54 -24.05
C ARG A 185 9.25 9.01 -25.24
N LYS A 186 9.74 7.96 -25.91
CA LYS A 186 9.02 7.30 -27.00
C LYS A 186 7.70 6.68 -26.54
N TRP A 187 7.57 6.26 -25.29
CA TRP A 187 6.30 5.78 -24.71
C TRP A 187 5.45 6.87 -24.05
N GLY A 188 5.89 8.14 -24.13
CA GLY A 188 5.18 9.30 -23.59
C GLY A 188 5.38 9.55 -22.08
N PHE A 189 6.24 8.79 -21.41
CA PHE A 189 6.70 9.14 -20.05
C PHE A 189 7.65 10.34 -20.11
N ASN A 190 7.57 11.21 -19.10
CA ASN A 190 8.35 12.45 -19.06
C ASN A 190 9.16 12.64 -17.78
N ALA A 191 9.13 11.69 -16.83
CA ALA A 191 9.93 11.82 -15.62
C ALA A 191 10.45 10.49 -15.06
N GLN A 192 11.48 10.58 -14.23
CA GLN A 192 11.89 9.54 -13.30
C GLN A 192 11.17 9.77 -11.95
N SER A 193 10.63 8.72 -11.36
CA SER A 193 10.07 8.80 -10.01
C SER A 193 11.16 8.76 -8.92
N SER A 194 10.74 8.53 -7.68
CA SER A 194 11.51 8.67 -6.44
C SER A 194 12.63 7.68 -6.17
N TYR A 195 12.88 6.70 -7.05
CA TYR A 195 13.72 5.55 -6.69
C TYR A 195 15.15 5.68 -7.16
N GLY A 196 16.03 5.81 -6.17
CA GLY A 196 17.45 6.09 -6.27
C GLY A 196 17.77 7.47 -6.83
N ARG A 197 19.07 7.81 -6.78
CA ARG A 197 19.54 9.17 -7.08
C ARG A 197 19.19 9.56 -8.52
N PRO A 198 18.68 10.78 -8.76
CA PRO A 198 18.57 11.32 -10.12
C PRO A 198 19.93 11.22 -10.83
N PRO A 199 19.99 10.57 -12.00
CA PRO A 199 21.25 10.41 -12.71
C PRO A 199 21.77 11.77 -13.19
N GLY A 200 23.08 11.98 -13.28
CA GLY A 200 23.62 13.22 -13.87
C GLY A 200 23.14 13.46 -15.31
N ASN A 201 22.80 12.38 -16.03
CA ASN A 201 22.24 12.50 -17.38
C ASN A 201 20.82 13.06 -17.41
N SER A 202 20.07 13.03 -16.31
CA SER A 202 18.73 13.66 -16.28
C SER A 202 18.84 15.16 -16.50
N GLU A 203 19.83 15.81 -15.88
CA GLU A 203 20.14 17.22 -16.08
C GLU A 203 20.55 17.49 -17.54
N ARG A 204 21.53 16.73 -18.05
CA ARG A 204 22.01 16.85 -19.43
C ARG A 204 20.90 16.64 -20.47
N LEU A 205 19.97 15.73 -20.19
CA LEU A 205 18.87 15.39 -21.10
C LEU A 205 17.60 16.20 -20.84
N CYS A 206 17.57 17.06 -19.82
CA CYS A 206 16.35 17.74 -19.33
C CYS A 206 15.21 16.72 -19.07
N TYR A 207 15.50 15.65 -18.33
CA TYR A 207 14.53 14.63 -17.98
C TYR A 207 14.15 14.76 -16.50
N PRO A 208 12.97 15.30 -16.16
CA PRO A 208 12.59 15.58 -14.78
C PRO A 208 12.72 14.39 -13.83
N ALA A 209 13.11 14.65 -12.59
CA ALA A 209 13.23 13.64 -11.54
C ALA A 209 12.74 14.14 -10.17
N CYS A 210 12.31 13.20 -9.31
CA CYS A 210 12.06 13.47 -7.90
C CYS A 210 13.18 12.90 -7.02
N VAL A 211 13.40 13.51 -5.86
CA VAL A 211 14.38 13.06 -4.86
C VAL A 211 13.66 12.67 -3.57
N VAL A 212 14.11 11.62 -2.88
CA VAL A 212 13.60 11.24 -1.54
C VAL A 212 14.63 11.59 -0.48
N ILE A 213 14.26 12.45 0.48
CA ILE A 213 15.16 12.92 1.55
C ILE A 213 15.59 11.77 2.48
N GLN A 214 14.70 10.80 2.72
CA GLN A 214 14.96 9.67 3.62
C GLN A 214 16.11 8.76 3.17
N GLU A 215 16.34 8.60 1.87
CA GLU A 215 17.36 7.68 1.35
C GLU A 215 18.80 8.11 1.65
N ILE A 216 19.00 9.32 2.19
CA ILE A 216 20.31 9.95 2.09
C ILE A 216 21.15 9.75 3.33
N ARG A 217 20.61 9.69 4.57
CA ARG A 217 21.49 9.87 5.75
C ARG A 217 21.19 9.11 7.04
N GLY A 218 20.30 8.11 7.01
CA GLY A 218 20.17 7.18 8.14
C GLY A 218 19.63 7.84 9.42
N LEU A 219 18.38 8.30 9.36
CA LEU A 219 17.55 8.60 10.53
C LEU A 219 17.14 7.32 11.30
N ASP A 220 17.92 6.25 11.19
CA ASP A 220 17.65 4.94 11.77
C ASP A 220 18.59 4.74 12.97
N GLY A 221 17.99 4.66 14.16
CA GLY A 221 18.65 4.53 15.44
C GLY A 221 17.62 4.53 16.58
N GLU A 222 18.07 4.57 17.82
CA GLU A 222 17.21 4.54 19.02
C GLU A 222 16.18 5.67 19.04
N ASN A 223 16.34 6.75 18.27
CA ASN A 223 15.52 7.97 18.30
C ASN A 223 14.30 7.97 17.34
N GLN A 224 13.83 6.78 16.96
CA GLN A 224 12.59 6.64 16.18
C GLN A 224 11.34 6.44 17.05
N ILE A 225 10.21 6.93 16.55
CA ILE A 225 8.85 6.70 17.04
C ILE A 225 8.05 6.16 15.87
N ALA A 226 7.60 4.90 15.94
CA ALA A 226 6.86 4.24 14.87
C ALA A 226 7.56 4.27 13.49
N HIS A 227 8.90 4.22 13.46
CA HIS A 227 9.76 4.38 12.26
C HIS A 227 9.97 5.83 11.77
N PHE A 228 9.61 6.85 12.57
CA PHE A 228 9.83 8.27 12.28
C PHE A 228 10.81 8.92 13.24
N PRO A 229 11.56 9.94 12.81
CA PRO A 229 12.33 10.77 13.73
C PRO A 229 11.41 11.41 14.76
N ASP A 230 11.78 11.37 16.04
CA ASP A 230 11.11 12.11 17.10
C ASP A 230 11.32 13.63 16.87
N PRO A 231 10.28 14.42 16.53
CA PRO A 231 10.43 15.84 16.24
C PRO A 231 10.71 16.68 17.49
N PHE A 232 10.64 16.09 18.68
CA PHE A 232 10.94 16.74 19.95
C PHE A 232 12.37 16.43 20.44
N ASP A 233 13.13 15.59 19.72
CA ASP A 233 14.51 15.27 20.04
C ASP A 233 15.48 16.28 19.39
N PRO A 234 16.22 17.11 20.16
CA PRO A 234 17.20 18.03 19.58
C PRO A 234 18.27 17.34 18.73
N ALA A 235 18.66 16.11 19.06
CA ALA A 235 19.65 15.36 18.27
C ALA A 235 19.14 15.04 16.86
N VAL A 236 17.82 14.89 16.69
CA VAL A 236 17.18 14.72 15.37
C VAL A 236 17.28 16.00 14.56
N HIS A 237 17.04 17.17 15.17
CA HIS A 237 17.16 18.47 14.50
C HIS A 237 18.60 18.72 14.02
N ASP A 238 19.59 18.52 14.90
CA ASP A 238 21.02 18.71 14.57
C ASP A 238 21.47 17.79 13.44
N LYS A 239 21.07 16.51 13.51
CA LYS A 239 21.33 15.52 12.47
C LYS A 239 20.73 15.97 11.15
N LEU A 240 19.45 16.35 11.14
CA LEU A 240 18.73 16.75 9.93
C LEU A 240 19.34 18.01 9.29
N ASP A 241 19.71 19.02 10.07
CA ASP A 241 20.36 20.22 9.54
C ASP A 241 21.71 19.91 8.89
N ALA A 242 22.59 19.19 9.60
CA ALA A 242 23.90 18.79 9.09
C ALA A 242 23.78 17.97 7.80
N ASP A 243 22.79 17.08 7.77
CA ASP A 243 22.46 16.21 6.67
C ASP A 243 22.02 16.99 5.40
N LEU A 244 21.08 17.92 5.56
CA LEU A 244 20.55 18.72 4.47
C LEU A 244 21.56 19.75 3.96
N LYS A 245 22.34 20.36 4.87
CA LYS A 245 23.41 21.30 4.55
C LYS A 245 24.44 20.72 3.59
N GLU A 246 24.80 19.45 3.77
CA GLU A 246 25.78 18.78 2.92
C GLU A 246 25.15 18.25 1.61
N TYR A 247 23.86 17.86 1.63
CA TYR A 247 23.24 17.19 0.50
C TYR A 247 22.54 18.10 -0.50
N LEU A 248 21.71 19.05 -0.03
CA LEU A 248 20.88 19.90 -0.88
C LEU A 248 21.67 20.79 -1.86
N PRO A 249 22.92 21.22 -1.59
CA PRO A 249 23.74 21.91 -2.60
C PRO A 249 23.98 21.12 -3.89
N THR A 250 23.76 19.81 -3.91
CA THR A 250 23.82 19.00 -5.16
C THR A 250 22.65 19.31 -6.11
N TYR A 251 21.51 19.78 -5.59
CA TYR A 251 20.25 19.86 -6.32
C TYR A 251 19.65 21.26 -6.39
N VAL A 252 20.02 22.18 -5.49
CA VAL A 252 19.37 23.50 -5.36
C VAL A 252 19.30 24.33 -6.66
N ASP A 253 20.28 24.16 -7.55
CA ASP A 253 20.35 24.86 -8.85
C ASP A 253 19.84 24.01 -10.03
N ARG A 254 19.41 22.77 -9.78
CA ARG A 254 19.02 21.81 -10.82
C ARG A 254 17.55 21.91 -11.19
N ALA A 255 17.25 22.67 -12.24
CA ALA A 255 15.90 22.80 -12.79
C ALA A 255 15.24 21.48 -13.26
N ASP A 256 16.01 20.40 -13.43
CA ASP A 256 15.46 19.07 -13.75
C ASP A 256 14.92 18.32 -12.52
N ILE A 257 15.14 18.83 -11.31
CA ILE A 257 14.51 18.29 -10.12
C ILE A 257 13.13 18.92 -9.97
N LEU A 258 12.10 18.10 -9.87
CA LEU A 258 10.74 18.56 -9.64
C LEU A 258 10.53 18.94 -8.16
N GLY A 259 11.09 18.13 -7.26
CA GLY A 259 10.93 18.34 -5.82
C GLY A 259 11.41 17.18 -4.96
N TYR A 260 11.20 17.35 -3.65
CA TYR A 260 11.63 16.44 -2.61
C TYR A 260 10.46 15.75 -1.93
N PHE A 261 10.48 14.43 -1.89
CA PHE A 261 9.70 13.65 -0.95
C PHE A 261 10.39 13.62 0.41
N ILE A 262 9.62 13.86 1.47
CA ILE A 262 10.13 13.90 2.85
C ILE A 262 10.42 12.49 3.37
N GLN A 263 9.66 11.48 2.95
CA GLN A 263 9.83 10.06 3.29
C GLN A 263 9.05 9.14 2.33
N ASN A 264 9.14 7.82 2.55
CA ASN A 264 8.31 6.79 1.92
C ASN A 264 7.44 6.04 2.96
N GLU A 265 6.12 6.08 2.77
CA GLU A 265 5.13 5.26 3.50
C GLU A 265 5.14 5.32 5.04
N PRO A 266 5.09 6.51 5.64
CA PRO A 266 5.12 6.63 7.09
C PRO A 266 3.88 6.00 7.78
N ASP A 267 4.10 5.24 8.85
CA ASP A 267 3.13 4.62 9.75
C ASP A 267 2.58 5.60 10.81
N PHE A 268 2.03 6.74 10.38
CA PHE A 268 1.50 7.74 11.31
C PHE A 268 0.40 7.19 12.22
N ALA A 269 -0.39 6.22 11.73
CA ALA A 269 -1.42 5.53 12.51
C ALA A 269 -0.92 4.81 13.79
N PHE A 270 0.38 4.52 13.93
CA PHE A 270 0.91 3.87 15.13
C PHE A 270 1.41 4.85 16.21
N ILE A 271 1.44 6.16 15.94
CA ILE A 271 1.80 7.15 16.97
C ILE A 271 0.91 7.04 18.23
N PRO A 272 -0.44 6.96 18.10
CA PRO A 272 -1.33 6.88 19.26
C PRO A 272 -1.15 5.65 20.16
N THR A 273 -0.55 4.57 19.64
CA THR A 273 -0.30 3.34 20.40
C THR A 273 1.16 3.19 20.83
N THR A 274 2.09 3.71 20.01
CA THR A 274 3.52 3.60 20.26
C THR A 274 3.96 4.54 21.37
N VAL A 275 3.64 5.83 21.28
CA VAL A 275 4.15 6.83 22.23
C VAL A 275 3.70 6.58 23.68
N PRO A 276 2.44 6.21 23.97
CA PRO A 276 2.05 5.86 25.33
C PRO A 276 2.84 4.69 25.93
N GLY A 277 3.24 3.71 25.10
CA GLY A 277 4.01 2.54 25.52
C GLY A 277 5.50 2.78 25.75
N LEU A 278 6.00 4.00 25.53
CA LEU A 278 7.40 4.37 25.76
C LEU A 278 7.66 4.82 27.20
N THR A 279 8.94 4.92 27.54
CA THR A 279 9.46 5.46 28.80
C THR A 279 9.88 6.94 28.69
N GLY A 280 10.04 7.60 29.84
CA GLY A 280 10.35 9.04 29.94
C GLY A 280 11.73 9.47 29.45
N ASP A 281 12.59 8.53 29.05
CA ASP A 281 13.84 8.80 28.33
C ASP A 281 13.56 9.34 26.91
N ARG A 282 12.39 9.04 26.35
CA ARG A 282 11.94 9.48 25.02
C ARG A 282 11.35 10.89 25.05
N PRO A 283 11.85 11.85 24.24
CA PRO A 283 11.29 13.21 24.16
C PRO A 283 9.79 13.23 23.86
N ALA A 284 9.30 12.47 22.87
CA ALA A 284 7.88 12.39 22.56
C ALA A 284 7.02 11.89 23.74
N LYS A 285 7.56 11.00 24.59
CA LYS A 285 6.85 10.54 25.79
C LYS A 285 6.71 11.66 26.80
N ARG A 286 7.79 12.42 27.04
CA ARG A 286 7.75 13.60 27.92
C ARG A 286 6.78 14.65 27.39
N GLU A 287 6.73 14.85 26.07
CA GLU A 287 5.80 15.76 25.43
C GLU A 287 4.34 15.32 25.62
N LEU A 288 4.04 14.03 25.46
CA LEU A 288 2.71 13.48 25.73
C LEU A 288 2.30 13.72 27.19
N VAL A 289 3.19 13.43 28.14
CA VAL A 289 2.93 13.66 29.57
C VAL A 289 2.73 15.15 29.86
N GLY A 290 3.48 16.04 29.21
CA GLY A 290 3.30 17.49 29.27
C GLY A 290 1.92 17.92 28.79
N MET A 291 1.49 17.43 27.63
CA MET A 291 0.17 17.72 27.05
C MET A 291 -0.97 17.22 27.96
N LEU A 292 -0.83 16.02 28.55
CA LEU A 292 -1.81 15.48 29.50
C LEU A 292 -1.85 16.29 30.80
N ARG A 293 -0.70 16.71 31.31
CA ARG A 293 -0.58 17.57 32.50
C ARG A 293 -1.26 18.91 32.27
N GLU A 294 -1.04 19.53 31.12
CA GLU A 294 -1.70 20.79 30.74
C GLU A 294 -3.21 20.61 30.57
N LYS A 295 -3.66 19.51 29.94
CA LYS A 295 -5.08 19.28 29.75
C LYS A 295 -5.84 19.05 31.06
N TYR A 296 -5.32 18.18 31.92
CA TYR A 296 -6.05 17.70 33.10
C TYR A 296 -5.81 18.53 34.36
N GLN A 297 -4.69 19.27 34.42
CA GLN A 297 -4.24 20.12 35.53
C GLN A 297 -3.92 19.36 36.83
N THR A 298 -4.76 18.41 37.25
CA THR A 298 -4.58 17.55 38.43
C THR A 298 -4.55 16.08 38.03
N ILE A 299 -3.81 15.27 38.80
CA ILE A 299 -3.73 13.83 38.54
C ILE A 299 -5.08 13.12 38.78
N ASP A 300 -5.91 13.65 39.68
CA ASP A 300 -7.26 13.11 39.94
C ASP A 300 -8.19 13.23 38.73
N HIS A 301 -8.14 14.36 38.00
CA HIS A 301 -8.91 14.50 36.76
C HIS A 301 -8.43 13.57 35.66
N PHE A 302 -7.11 13.40 35.54
CA PHE A 302 -6.53 12.43 34.60
C PHE A 302 -6.98 11.00 34.95
N ASN A 303 -6.82 10.58 36.20
CA ASN A 303 -7.20 9.26 36.69
C ASN A 303 -8.68 8.95 36.44
N ALA A 304 -9.56 9.93 36.64
CA ALA A 304 -10.99 9.79 36.35
C ALA A 304 -11.28 9.54 34.86
N ALA A 305 -10.59 10.23 33.95
CA ALA A 305 -10.81 10.11 32.50
C ALA A 305 -10.14 8.86 31.90
N TRP A 306 -8.93 8.53 32.35
CA TRP A 306 -8.14 7.41 31.87
C TRP A 306 -8.42 6.10 32.61
N LYS A 307 -9.20 6.13 33.70
CA LYS A 307 -9.44 5.01 34.62
C LYS A 307 -8.13 4.39 35.12
N MET A 308 -7.24 5.26 35.59
CA MET A 308 -5.93 4.91 36.13
C MET A 308 -5.83 5.31 37.60
N GLU A 309 -4.77 4.84 38.27
CA GLU A 309 -4.47 5.13 39.68
C GLU A 309 -3.03 5.69 39.82
N ALA A 310 -2.65 6.60 38.92
CA ALA A 310 -1.34 7.26 39.00
C ALA A 310 -1.28 8.22 40.18
N LYS A 311 -0.16 8.27 40.90
CA LYS A 311 0.04 9.18 42.05
C LYS A 311 0.46 10.57 41.62
N SER A 312 1.10 10.68 40.46
CA SER A 312 1.57 11.92 39.87
C SER A 312 1.59 11.82 38.35
N PHE A 313 1.73 12.95 37.65
CA PHE A 313 1.97 12.92 36.21
C PHE A 313 3.33 12.30 35.84
N ASP A 314 4.30 12.28 36.76
CA ASP A 314 5.60 11.67 36.50
C ASP A 314 5.49 10.14 36.45
N ASP A 315 4.50 9.53 37.11
CA ASP A 315 4.19 8.10 36.99
C ASP A 315 3.81 7.72 35.55
N LEU A 316 3.29 8.69 34.77
CA LEU A 316 2.94 8.49 33.37
C LEU A 316 4.16 8.46 32.45
N LEU A 317 5.38 8.72 32.96
CA LEU A 317 6.61 8.53 32.21
C LEU A 317 6.94 7.05 32.01
N GLU A 318 6.34 6.15 32.78
CA GLU A 318 6.36 4.71 32.49
C GLU A 318 5.35 4.34 31.38
N PRO A 319 5.45 3.15 30.76
CA PRO A 319 4.51 2.72 29.74
C PRO A 319 3.06 2.71 30.25
N ILE A 320 2.16 3.35 29.50
CA ILE A 320 0.72 3.40 29.77
C ILE A 320 -0.07 2.93 28.54
N CYS A 321 -1.26 2.37 28.75
CA CYS A 321 -2.12 1.88 27.67
C CYS A 321 -3.43 2.69 27.63
N PRO A 322 -3.78 3.34 26.50
CA PRO A 322 -5.05 4.01 26.38
C PRO A 322 -6.16 2.96 26.25
N VAL A 323 -7.02 2.84 27.28
CA VAL A 323 -8.11 1.85 27.33
C VAL A 323 -9.51 2.48 27.37
N THR A 324 -9.60 3.80 27.52
CA THR A 324 -10.87 4.56 27.53
C THR A 324 -11.04 5.37 26.25
N THR A 325 -12.27 5.78 25.95
CA THR A 325 -12.57 6.65 24.81
C THR A 325 -11.84 7.99 24.93
N GLU A 326 -11.81 8.56 26.14
CA GLU A 326 -11.12 9.79 26.49
C GLU A 326 -9.61 9.67 26.26
N ALA A 327 -9.00 8.59 26.73
CA ALA A 327 -7.58 8.29 26.46
C ALA A 327 -7.31 8.20 24.95
N GLY A 328 -8.20 7.53 24.21
CA GLY A 328 -8.15 7.46 22.74
C GLY A 328 -8.17 8.84 22.08
N ARG A 329 -9.05 9.75 22.52
CA ARG A 329 -9.12 11.13 22.01
C ARG A 329 -7.84 11.92 22.31
N ASP A 330 -7.26 11.72 23.48
CA ASP A 330 -6.01 12.39 23.88
C ASP A 330 -4.83 11.95 23.04
N VAL A 331 -4.66 10.65 22.81
CA VAL A 331 -3.54 10.15 22.00
C VAL A 331 -3.69 10.51 20.51
N VAL A 332 -4.92 10.70 20.02
CA VAL A 332 -5.18 11.26 18.68
C VAL A 332 -4.87 12.77 18.64
N ALA A 333 -5.19 13.53 19.68
CA ALA A 333 -4.79 14.93 19.78
C ALA A 333 -3.25 15.07 19.83
N PHE A 334 -2.57 14.16 20.54
CA PHE A 334 -1.12 14.10 20.55
C PHE A 334 -0.55 13.73 19.18
N GLN A 335 -1.19 12.83 18.43
CA GLN A 335 -0.79 12.51 17.06
C GLN A 335 -0.82 13.76 16.16
N GLU A 336 -1.85 14.61 16.28
CA GLU A 336 -1.89 15.89 15.56
C GLU A 336 -0.72 16.81 15.95
N HIS A 337 -0.44 16.96 17.25
CA HIS A 337 0.68 17.74 17.77
C HIS A 337 2.04 17.23 17.26
N PHE A 338 2.25 15.92 17.32
CA PHE A 338 3.45 15.25 16.81
C PHE A 338 3.65 15.51 15.32
N LEU A 339 2.60 15.32 14.51
CA LEU A 339 2.68 15.51 13.07
C LEU A 339 2.91 16.98 12.69
N ASP A 340 2.34 17.92 13.44
CA ASP A 340 2.59 19.34 13.25
C ASP A 340 4.08 19.67 13.44
N ALA A 341 4.66 19.21 14.56
CA ALA A 341 6.07 19.39 14.87
C ALA A 341 6.97 18.72 13.81
N TYR A 342 6.63 17.51 13.38
CA TYR A 342 7.37 16.75 12.38
C TYR A 342 7.40 17.44 11.01
N TYR A 343 6.23 17.78 10.45
CA TYR A 343 6.19 18.44 9.14
C TYR A 343 6.83 19.83 9.19
N ARG A 344 6.64 20.58 10.28
CA ARG A 344 7.31 21.86 10.48
C ARG A 344 8.83 21.73 10.45
N MET A 345 9.37 20.83 11.27
CA MET A 345 10.81 20.58 11.38
C MET A 345 11.42 20.27 10.00
N VAL A 346 10.87 19.29 9.29
CA VAL A 346 11.46 18.86 8.02
C VAL A 346 11.32 19.91 6.92
N THR A 347 10.15 20.53 6.79
CA THR A 347 9.93 21.53 5.73
C THR A 347 10.74 22.80 5.94
N GLN A 348 10.88 23.28 7.18
CA GLN A 348 11.73 24.43 7.48
C GLN A 348 13.21 24.12 7.21
N ALA A 349 13.69 22.94 7.60
CA ALA A 349 15.07 22.53 7.36
C ALA A 349 15.37 22.42 5.85
N VAL A 350 14.44 21.89 5.04
CA VAL A 350 14.58 21.88 3.57
C VAL A 350 14.62 23.30 3.02
N ARG A 351 13.66 24.15 3.41
CA ARG A 351 13.54 25.53 2.91
C ARG A 351 14.72 26.42 3.27
N GLN A 352 15.45 26.11 4.34
CA GLN A 352 16.68 26.80 4.72
C GLN A 352 17.78 26.66 3.65
N TYR A 353 17.85 25.52 2.97
CA TYR A 353 18.89 25.22 1.98
C TYR A 353 18.37 25.18 0.54
N ASP A 354 17.06 25.03 0.33
CA ASP A 354 16.43 25.01 -0.98
C ASP A 354 15.07 25.74 -0.99
N PRO A 355 15.05 27.00 -1.45
CA PRO A 355 13.82 27.79 -1.56
C PRO A 355 13.04 27.52 -2.85
N ASN A 356 13.60 26.79 -3.82
CA ASN A 356 13.08 26.73 -5.19
C ASN A 356 12.21 25.49 -5.44
N HIS A 357 12.64 24.33 -4.95
CA HIS A 357 12.02 23.05 -5.32
C HIS A 357 10.77 22.72 -4.49
N LEU A 358 9.82 22.01 -5.09
CA LEU A 358 8.58 21.61 -4.42
C LEU A 358 8.85 20.62 -3.28
N ILE A 359 8.10 20.75 -2.19
CA ILE A 359 7.98 19.74 -1.15
C ILE A 359 6.79 18.86 -1.49
N LEU A 360 7.08 17.61 -1.86
CA LEU A 360 6.13 16.66 -2.44
C LEU A 360 5.43 15.77 -1.41
N GLY A 361 5.57 16.06 -0.12
CA GLY A 361 4.98 15.27 0.97
C GLY A 361 5.68 13.93 1.20
N SER A 362 4.95 12.97 1.76
CA SER A 362 5.54 11.79 2.42
C SER A 362 5.11 10.44 1.82
N ARG A 363 4.68 10.39 0.55
CA ARG A 363 4.33 9.15 -0.19
C ARG A 363 3.49 8.18 0.65
N ARG A 364 2.36 8.67 1.16
CA ARG A 364 1.57 7.96 2.18
C ARG A 364 0.87 6.75 1.57
N ARG A 365 0.85 5.63 2.30
CA ARG A 365 -0.04 4.49 1.98
C ARG A 365 -1.49 4.92 2.04
N THR A 366 -2.35 4.22 1.31
CA THR A 366 -3.80 4.45 1.26
C THR A 366 -4.45 4.60 2.65
N ARG A 367 -3.98 3.86 3.67
CA ARG A 367 -4.46 3.99 5.06
C ARG A 367 -4.24 5.40 5.62
N ASP A 368 -3.00 5.87 5.61
CA ASP A 368 -2.62 7.19 6.16
C ASP A 368 -3.06 8.35 5.25
N ALA A 369 -3.23 8.09 3.94
CA ALA A 369 -3.80 9.05 3.00
C ALA A 369 -5.30 9.32 3.23
N ARG A 370 -6.03 8.35 3.80
CA ARG A 370 -7.47 8.47 4.14
C ARG A 370 -7.74 9.12 5.49
N THR A 371 -6.70 9.53 6.20
CA THR A 371 -6.85 10.11 7.54
C THR A 371 -6.95 11.63 7.44
N ASP A 372 -8.12 12.17 7.77
CA ASP A 372 -8.44 13.60 7.74
C ASP A 372 -7.41 14.46 8.48
N LEU A 373 -7.06 14.05 9.71
CA LEU A 373 -6.05 14.69 10.54
C LEU A 373 -4.71 14.81 9.83
N VAL A 374 -4.24 13.73 9.20
CA VAL A 374 -2.94 13.71 8.51
C VAL A 374 -2.99 14.60 7.26
N ASN A 375 -4.08 14.59 6.50
CA ASN A 375 -4.27 15.46 5.33
C ASN A 375 -4.23 16.94 5.71
N ARG A 376 -4.97 17.32 6.76
CA ARG A 376 -5.03 18.69 7.28
C ARG A 376 -3.68 19.17 7.79
N VAL A 377 -2.98 18.35 8.57
CA VAL A 377 -1.67 18.73 9.11
C VAL A 377 -0.65 18.86 7.99
N ALA A 378 -0.52 17.86 7.10
CA ALA A 378 0.44 17.89 6.01
C ALA A 378 0.21 19.08 5.05
N GLY A 379 -1.05 19.38 4.72
CA GLY A 379 -1.42 20.46 3.80
C GLY A 379 -0.97 21.87 4.22
N ARG A 380 -0.67 22.07 5.51
CA ARG A 380 -0.10 23.33 6.03
C ARG A 380 1.37 23.53 5.65
N TYR A 381 2.09 22.47 5.32
CA TYR A 381 3.55 22.49 5.16
C TYR A 381 4.05 22.11 3.77
N VAL A 382 3.33 21.24 3.06
CA VAL A 382 3.77 20.71 1.76
C VAL A 382 3.15 21.47 0.59
N ASP A 383 3.84 21.50 -0.56
CA ASP A 383 3.30 22.09 -1.79
C ASP A 383 2.36 21.11 -2.51
N VAL A 384 2.69 19.81 -2.45
CA VAL A 384 1.96 18.73 -3.11
C VAL A 384 1.79 17.56 -2.13
N LEU A 385 0.61 16.98 -2.05
CA LEU A 385 0.40 15.70 -1.34
C LEU A 385 0.85 14.54 -2.22
N SER A 386 1.37 13.47 -1.61
CA SER A 386 1.75 12.25 -2.34
C SER A 386 1.22 10.99 -1.72
N PHE A 387 0.65 10.12 -2.57
CA PHE A 387 0.01 8.86 -2.18
C PHE A 387 0.52 7.68 -2.99
N ASN A 388 0.95 6.63 -2.29
CA ASN A 388 1.14 5.31 -2.86
C ASN A 388 -0.24 4.64 -2.95
N TYR A 389 -0.88 4.73 -4.12
CA TYR A 389 -2.31 4.46 -4.29
C TYR A 389 -2.57 3.26 -5.21
N TYR A 390 -2.39 2.07 -4.64
CA TYR A 390 -2.71 0.79 -5.29
C TYR A 390 -4.21 0.46 -5.19
N THR A 391 -4.92 0.50 -6.32
CA THR A 391 -6.36 0.20 -6.38
C THR A 391 -6.77 -0.39 -7.73
N PHE A 392 -7.84 -1.19 -7.77
CA PHE A 392 -8.54 -1.50 -9.02
C PHE A 392 -9.58 -0.42 -9.32
N HIS A 393 -10.54 -0.24 -8.41
CA HIS A 393 -11.51 0.85 -8.52
C HIS A 393 -10.88 2.19 -8.14
N PHE A 394 -10.89 3.14 -9.07
CA PHE A 394 -10.32 4.46 -8.86
C PHE A 394 -11.28 5.38 -8.08
N GLU A 395 -11.06 5.55 -6.78
CA GLU A 395 -11.98 6.26 -5.88
C GLU A 395 -11.76 7.78 -5.92
N LYS A 396 -12.42 8.46 -6.86
CA LYS A 396 -12.38 9.92 -6.99
C LYS A 396 -12.76 10.65 -5.69
N ASP A 397 -13.82 10.20 -5.02
CA ASP A 397 -14.32 10.82 -3.76
C ASP A 397 -13.26 10.84 -2.66
N PHE A 398 -12.41 9.81 -2.59
CA PHE A 398 -11.32 9.75 -1.61
C PHE A 398 -10.29 10.86 -1.89
N LEU A 399 -9.88 11.03 -3.14
CA LEU A 399 -8.90 12.05 -3.52
C LEU A 399 -9.47 13.47 -3.39
N ILE A 400 -10.76 13.67 -3.70
CA ILE A 400 -11.48 14.94 -3.49
C ILE A 400 -11.43 15.32 -2.01
N ARG A 401 -11.80 14.40 -1.10
CA ARG A 401 -11.74 14.67 0.34
C ARG A 401 -10.32 15.01 0.81
N ALA A 402 -9.32 14.27 0.34
CA ALA A 402 -7.93 14.53 0.72
C ALA A 402 -7.44 15.91 0.26
N HIS A 403 -7.80 16.32 -0.95
CA HIS A 403 -7.54 17.66 -1.48
C HIS A 403 -8.20 18.74 -0.62
N GLU A 404 -9.49 18.62 -0.34
CA GLU A 404 -10.26 19.59 0.47
C GLU A 404 -9.69 19.71 1.89
N GLN A 405 -9.45 18.59 2.57
CA GLN A 405 -8.93 18.54 3.94
C GLN A 405 -7.56 19.18 4.08
N SER A 406 -6.75 19.14 3.03
CA SER A 406 -5.41 19.73 3.01
C SER A 406 -5.39 21.25 2.76
N GLY A 407 -6.55 21.88 2.60
CA GLY A 407 -6.64 23.27 2.19
C GLY A 407 -6.41 23.48 0.69
N GLY A 408 -6.71 22.47 -0.13
CA GLY A 408 -6.66 22.56 -1.59
C GLY A 408 -5.31 22.25 -2.23
N ARG A 409 -4.44 21.46 -1.57
CA ARG A 409 -3.15 21.07 -2.18
C ARG A 409 -3.34 20.10 -3.35
N PRO A 410 -2.58 20.24 -4.45
CA PRO A 410 -2.54 19.23 -5.50
C PRO A 410 -2.01 17.89 -4.99
N ILE A 411 -2.25 16.84 -5.77
CA ILE A 411 -1.92 15.45 -5.41
C ILE A 411 -1.08 14.81 -6.53
N ILE A 412 -0.02 14.12 -6.15
CA ILE A 412 0.70 13.15 -6.99
C ILE A 412 0.41 11.74 -6.48
N LEU A 413 0.03 10.84 -7.39
CA LEU A 413 -0.06 9.41 -7.09
C LEU A 413 1.31 8.79 -7.28
N SER A 414 2.05 8.67 -6.19
CA SER A 414 3.50 8.51 -6.14
C SER A 414 3.99 7.06 -6.27
N GLU A 415 3.08 6.09 -6.25
CA GLU A 415 3.36 4.68 -6.51
C GLU A 415 2.07 3.92 -6.80
N TRP A 416 2.06 3.12 -7.86
CA TRP A 416 0.99 2.19 -8.23
C TRP A 416 1.48 1.27 -9.36
N ASN A 417 0.82 0.12 -9.53
CA ASN A 417 0.99 -0.74 -10.70
C ASN A 417 -0.19 -1.72 -10.86
N TYR A 418 -0.12 -2.48 -11.95
CA TYR A 418 -0.84 -3.72 -12.18
C TYR A 418 0.15 -4.78 -12.64
N ASP A 419 -0.13 -6.05 -12.37
CA ASP A 419 0.74 -7.19 -12.71
C ASP A 419 -0.06 -8.36 -13.34
N THR A 420 0.65 -9.28 -13.99
CA THR A 420 0.12 -10.55 -14.52
C THR A 420 1.12 -11.68 -14.23
N ASP A 421 0.65 -12.92 -14.30
CA ASP A 421 1.45 -14.13 -14.11
C ASP A 421 1.85 -14.83 -15.42
N GLU A 422 1.56 -14.24 -16.59
CA GLU A 422 1.77 -14.85 -17.91
C GLU A 422 3.22 -15.30 -18.18
N GLN A 423 4.21 -14.64 -17.57
CA GLN A 423 5.63 -14.98 -17.72
C GLN A 423 6.20 -15.79 -16.53
N GLY A 424 5.32 -16.35 -15.69
CA GLY A 424 5.69 -17.14 -14.52
C GLY A 424 6.26 -16.31 -13.37
N LEU A 425 5.92 -15.03 -13.33
CA LEU A 425 6.21 -14.12 -12.23
C LEU A 425 5.07 -14.17 -11.20
N ARG A 426 5.41 -13.89 -9.93
CA ARG A 426 4.47 -13.77 -8.83
C ARG A 426 3.72 -12.44 -8.87
N ASN A 427 2.51 -12.48 -8.33
CA ASN A 427 1.62 -11.33 -8.23
C ASN A 427 2.10 -10.35 -7.15
N THR A 428 1.79 -9.07 -7.33
CA THR A 428 2.02 -8.05 -6.31
C THR A 428 0.74 -7.75 -5.54
N LEU A 429 0.17 -6.57 -5.71
CA LEU A 429 -1.01 -6.07 -5.02
C LEU A 429 -2.24 -6.02 -5.93
N ARG A 430 -2.07 -5.93 -7.25
CA ARG A 430 -3.16 -5.67 -8.22
C ARG A 430 -2.98 -6.48 -9.50
N GLN A 431 -3.30 -7.76 -9.43
CA GLN A 431 -3.22 -8.68 -10.57
C GLN A 431 -4.39 -8.51 -11.55
N VAL A 432 -4.10 -8.54 -12.84
CA VAL A 432 -5.05 -8.75 -13.95
C VAL A 432 -4.62 -9.94 -14.79
N LYS A 433 -5.46 -10.43 -15.71
CA LYS A 433 -5.21 -11.72 -16.36
C LYS A 433 -4.15 -11.68 -17.45
N THR A 434 -4.08 -10.58 -18.20
CA THR A 434 -3.22 -10.48 -19.38
C THR A 434 -2.49 -9.15 -19.48
N GLN A 435 -1.39 -9.10 -20.24
CA GLN A 435 -0.64 -7.89 -20.53
C GLN A 435 -1.51 -6.84 -21.25
N GLU A 436 -2.48 -7.28 -22.05
CA GLU A 436 -3.51 -6.43 -22.65
C GLU A 436 -4.40 -5.80 -21.57
N GLU A 437 -4.95 -6.61 -20.65
CA GLU A 437 -5.73 -6.09 -19.50
C GLU A 437 -4.90 -5.17 -18.61
N ARG A 438 -3.60 -5.44 -18.43
CA ARG A 438 -2.66 -4.59 -17.70
C ARG A 438 -2.54 -3.21 -18.35
N GLY A 439 -2.54 -3.17 -19.68
CA GLY A 439 -2.54 -1.93 -20.47
C GLY A 439 -3.85 -1.16 -20.32
N LEU A 440 -4.99 -1.84 -20.43
CA LEU A 440 -6.32 -1.24 -20.25
C LEU A 440 -6.51 -0.71 -18.82
N ALA A 441 -6.01 -1.44 -17.81
CA ALA A 441 -6.00 -1.03 -16.42
C ALA A 441 -5.15 0.23 -16.19
N TYR A 442 -3.95 0.31 -16.79
CA TYR A 442 -3.11 1.52 -16.78
C TYR A 442 -3.86 2.70 -17.35
N ARG A 443 -4.45 2.54 -18.54
CA ARG A 443 -5.20 3.58 -19.24
C ARG A 443 -6.36 4.08 -18.40
N ASN A 444 -7.14 3.18 -17.80
CA ASN A 444 -8.19 3.54 -16.86
C ASN A 444 -7.64 4.33 -15.66
N TYR A 445 -6.60 3.84 -14.98
CA TYR A 445 -6.06 4.52 -13.80
C TYR A 445 -5.56 5.94 -14.11
N VAL A 446 -4.72 6.09 -15.14
CA VAL A 446 -4.07 7.37 -15.46
C VAL A 446 -5.07 8.41 -15.97
N GLU A 447 -6.03 8.01 -16.80
CA GLU A 447 -7.03 8.95 -17.31
C GLU A 447 -8.03 9.36 -16.24
N GLN A 448 -8.46 8.44 -15.36
CA GLN A 448 -9.30 8.77 -14.22
C GLN A 448 -8.59 9.72 -13.24
N ALA A 449 -7.28 9.51 -13.02
CA ALA A 449 -6.43 10.42 -12.24
C ALA A 449 -6.36 11.80 -12.90
N ALA A 450 -5.98 11.88 -14.18
CA ALA A 450 -5.83 13.12 -14.92
C ALA A 450 -7.15 13.89 -15.05
N SER A 451 -8.32 13.23 -14.99
CA SER A 451 -9.62 13.91 -15.01
C SER A 451 -9.90 14.77 -13.77
N LEU A 452 -9.21 14.53 -12.65
CA LEU A 452 -9.40 15.29 -11.42
C LEU A 452 -8.66 16.64 -11.45
N PRO A 453 -9.30 17.76 -11.05
CA PRO A 453 -8.75 19.11 -11.21
C PRO A 453 -7.53 19.42 -10.34
N PHE A 454 -7.12 18.50 -9.46
CA PHE A 454 -6.02 18.69 -8.51
C PHE A 454 -4.99 17.57 -8.55
N VAL A 455 -5.19 16.51 -9.35
CA VAL A 455 -4.15 15.50 -9.55
C VAL A 455 -3.23 16.00 -10.64
N VAL A 456 -1.94 16.10 -10.32
CA VAL A 456 -0.93 16.72 -11.19
C VAL A 456 0.11 15.72 -11.71
N GLY A 457 0.04 14.47 -11.27
CA GLY A 457 0.95 13.45 -11.74
C GLY A 457 0.71 12.07 -11.17
N VAL A 458 1.27 11.08 -11.86
CA VAL A 458 1.23 9.65 -11.51
C VAL A 458 2.62 9.03 -11.72
N GLN A 459 3.01 8.12 -10.84
CA GLN A 459 4.33 7.49 -10.85
C GLN A 459 4.19 5.95 -10.81
N TRP A 460 4.43 5.32 -11.95
CA TRP A 460 4.36 3.87 -12.11
C TRP A 460 5.51 3.16 -11.39
N TRP A 461 5.21 2.02 -10.76
CA TRP A 461 6.20 1.15 -10.13
C TRP A 461 6.28 -0.20 -10.88
N CYS A 462 7.27 -0.45 -11.74
CA CYS A 462 8.44 0.37 -12.08
C CYS A 462 8.96 0.07 -13.51
N THR A 463 10.18 0.49 -13.86
CA THR A 463 10.68 0.37 -15.24
C THR A 463 11.09 -1.06 -15.62
N LEU A 464 11.69 -1.82 -14.71
CA LEU A 464 12.20 -3.18 -14.94
C LEU A 464 11.56 -4.15 -13.95
N ASP A 465 11.22 -5.37 -14.37
CA ASP A 465 10.68 -6.38 -13.45
C ASP A 465 11.58 -6.63 -12.23
N HIS A 466 10.92 -6.88 -11.10
CA HIS A 466 11.59 -7.13 -9.83
C HIS A 466 11.94 -8.62 -9.71
N GLN A 467 13.17 -9.00 -10.04
CA GLN A 467 13.60 -10.40 -9.96
C GLN A 467 13.68 -10.96 -8.55
N GLY A 468 14.15 -10.18 -7.56
CA GLY A 468 14.26 -10.65 -6.18
C GLY A 468 12.94 -11.19 -5.61
N SER A 469 11.85 -10.44 -5.81
CA SER A 469 10.49 -10.78 -5.41
C SER A 469 9.70 -11.53 -6.50
N GLN A 470 10.28 -11.69 -7.69
CA GLN A 470 9.65 -12.25 -8.90
C GLN A 470 8.38 -11.50 -9.33
N TRP A 471 8.37 -10.17 -9.36
CA TRP A 471 7.15 -9.40 -9.67
C TRP A 471 7.11 -8.83 -11.09
N ASN A 472 5.99 -9.02 -11.80
CA ASN A 472 5.70 -8.42 -13.12
C ASN A 472 5.29 -6.94 -13.00
N THR A 473 6.27 -6.09 -12.68
CA THR A 473 6.06 -4.67 -12.40
C THR A 473 6.72 -3.76 -13.44
N GLY A 474 7.59 -4.31 -14.28
CA GLY A 474 8.35 -3.60 -15.28
C GLY A 474 7.53 -3.13 -16.48
N LEU A 475 7.99 -2.05 -17.12
CA LEU A 475 7.65 -1.71 -18.50
C LEU A 475 8.43 -2.63 -19.48
N VAL A 476 9.61 -3.10 -19.04
CA VAL A 476 10.46 -4.08 -19.73
C VAL A 476 10.73 -5.27 -18.81
N ASN A 477 10.85 -6.46 -19.41
CA ASN A 477 11.21 -7.66 -18.69
C ASN A 477 12.73 -7.78 -18.48
N ILE A 478 13.17 -8.81 -17.76
CA ILE A 478 14.60 -9.00 -17.42
C ILE A 478 15.52 -9.21 -18.64
N ALA A 479 14.94 -9.58 -19.78
CA ALA A 479 15.66 -9.79 -21.02
C ALA A 479 15.79 -8.51 -21.87
N ASP A 480 15.44 -7.34 -21.32
CA ASP A 480 15.40 -6.06 -22.04
C ASP A 480 14.40 -6.09 -23.22
N ARG A 481 13.28 -6.83 -23.08
CA ARG A 481 12.15 -6.82 -24.02
C ARG A 481 10.99 -6.00 -23.44
N PRO A 482 10.43 -5.03 -24.20
CA PRO A 482 9.27 -4.26 -23.76
C PRO A 482 7.98 -5.09 -23.79
N TYR A 483 7.12 -4.89 -22.79
CA TYR A 483 5.78 -5.48 -22.75
C TYR A 483 4.85 -4.74 -23.72
N LYS A 484 4.88 -5.11 -25.00
CA LYS A 484 4.26 -4.34 -26.10
C LYS A 484 2.74 -4.22 -25.99
N ASP A 485 2.03 -5.27 -25.58
CA ASP A 485 0.56 -5.22 -25.42
C ASP A 485 0.14 -4.24 -24.32
N PHE A 486 0.87 -4.25 -23.20
CA PHE A 486 0.69 -3.26 -22.14
C PHE A 486 1.06 -1.84 -22.61
N LEU A 487 2.23 -1.67 -23.23
CA LEU A 487 2.76 -0.37 -23.65
C LEU A 487 1.92 0.28 -24.75
N LYS A 488 1.24 -0.50 -25.58
CA LYS A 488 0.29 0.01 -26.58
C LYS A 488 -0.75 0.93 -25.92
N HIS A 489 -1.43 0.44 -24.88
CA HIS A 489 -2.45 1.21 -24.16
C HIS A 489 -1.85 2.34 -23.32
N ALA A 490 -0.68 2.11 -22.71
CA ALA A 490 0.02 3.18 -21.99
C ALA A 490 0.37 4.35 -22.92
N MET A 491 0.82 4.08 -24.14
CA MET A 491 1.10 5.11 -25.15
C MET A 491 -0.17 5.85 -25.59
N GLU A 492 -1.29 5.16 -25.83
CA GLU A 492 -2.57 5.80 -26.18
C GLU A 492 -2.97 6.87 -25.16
N THR A 493 -2.84 6.55 -23.87
CA THR A 493 -3.09 7.48 -22.77
C THR A 493 -2.05 8.57 -22.70
N ASN A 494 -0.76 8.23 -22.65
CA ASN A 494 0.32 9.20 -22.43
C ASN A 494 0.41 10.23 -23.56
N TYR A 495 0.11 9.82 -24.80
CA TYR A 495 0.12 10.73 -25.94
C TYR A 495 -1.02 11.76 -25.86
N SER A 496 -2.20 11.33 -25.40
CA SER A 496 -3.42 12.15 -25.32
C SER A 496 -3.69 12.75 -23.93
N ILE A 497 -2.74 12.64 -22.99
CA ILE A 497 -2.97 12.97 -21.57
C ILE A 497 -3.45 14.41 -21.35
N TYR A 498 -2.94 15.37 -22.13
CA TYR A 498 -3.33 16.77 -22.01
C TYR A 498 -4.75 17.03 -22.52
N ASP A 499 -5.28 16.19 -23.43
CA ASP A 499 -6.67 16.30 -23.87
C ASP A 499 -7.63 15.83 -22.77
N VAL A 500 -7.26 14.81 -21.99
CA VAL A 500 -8.01 14.39 -20.80
C VAL A 500 -7.90 15.45 -19.71
N LEU A 501 -6.68 15.92 -19.43
CA LEU A 501 -6.41 16.91 -18.40
C LEU A 501 -7.21 18.21 -18.63
N LEU A 502 -7.27 18.68 -19.89
CA LEU A 502 -7.99 19.90 -20.28
C LEU A 502 -9.45 19.64 -20.68
N SER A 503 -10.00 18.47 -20.35
CA SER A 503 -11.40 18.10 -20.60
C SER A 503 -11.84 18.22 -22.07
N ARG A 504 -10.90 18.03 -23.00
CA ARG A 504 -11.17 17.93 -24.45
C ARG A 504 -11.59 16.51 -24.84
N ARG A 505 -11.32 15.54 -23.98
CA ARG A 505 -11.69 14.13 -24.12
C ARG A 505 -12.08 13.56 -22.76
N GLU A 506 -13.13 12.75 -22.73
CA GLU A 506 -13.50 11.99 -21.52
C GLU A 506 -12.45 10.92 -21.18
N PRO A 507 -12.23 10.63 -19.89
CA PRO A 507 -11.32 9.58 -19.47
C PRO A 507 -11.86 8.19 -19.88
N PHE A 508 -10.95 7.30 -20.25
CA PHE A 508 -11.26 5.91 -20.53
C PHE A 508 -11.80 5.20 -19.28
N GLU A 509 -12.81 4.36 -19.49
CA GLU A 509 -13.35 3.45 -18.49
C GLU A 509 -13.14 2.02 -18.94
N PHE A 510 -12.41 1.25 -18.13
CA PHE A 510 -12.25 -0.17 -18.40
C PHE A 510 -13.51 -0.92 -17.92
N ASP A 511 -14.31 -1.42 -18.87
CA ASP A 511 -15.49 -2.24 -18.58
C ASP A 511 -15.09 -3.63 -18.06
N HIS A 512 -14.67 -3.67 -16.80
CA HIS A 512 -14.21 -4.88 -16.13
C HIS A 512 -14.68 -4.90 -14.67
N PRO A 513 -15.20 -6.03 -14.13
CA PRO A 513 -15.76 -6.10 -12.78
C PRO A 513 -14.85 -5.59 -11.67
N LEU A 514 -13.53 -5.85 -11.75
CA LEU A 514 -12.55 -5.37 -10.76
C LEU A 514 -12.49 -3.83 -10.66
N PHE A 515 -12.78 -3.12 -11.76
CA PHE A 515 -12.61 -1.66 -11.86
C PHE A 515 -13.93 -0.90 -11.58
N LYS A 516 -15.06 -1.62 -11.56
CA LYS A 516 -16.38 -1.05 -11.28
C LYS A 516 -16.64 -0.93 -9.79
N ARG A 517 -17.29 0.18 -9.39
CA ARG A 517 -17.84 0.35 -8.04
C ARG A 517 -19.22 -0.27 -7.97
N ASN A 518 -19.38 -1.35 -7.23
CA ASN A 518 -20.70 -1.73 -6.75
C ASN A 518 -21.03 -0.82 -5.55
N ALA A 519 -21.53 0.39 -5.79
CA ALA A 519 -22.09 1.22 -4.73
C ALA A 519 -23.27 0.46 -4.13
N ARG A 520 -23.03 -0.22 -3.01
CA ARG A 520 -24.07 -0.97 -2.31
C ARG A 520 -24.74 -0.04 -1.31
N PRO A 521 -26.08 0.02 -1.28
CA PRO A 521 -26.75 0.68 -0.18
C PRO A 521 -26.32 0.01 1.12
N THR A 522 -26.10 0.82 2.16
CA THR A 522 -25.77 0.30 3.50
C THR A 522 -26.86 -0.67 3.95
N LYS A 523 -26.50 -1.95 4.03
CA LYS A 523 -27.39 -2.99 4.55
C LYS A 523 -27.54 -2.86 6.05
N VAL A 524 -28.71 -3.26 6.55
CA VAL A 524 -29.02 -3.35 7.98
C VAL A 524 -29.44 -4.78 8.28
N ALA A 525 -28.72 -5.44 9.19
CA ALA A 525 -29.06 -6.76 9.69
C ALA A 525 -29.93 -6.61 10.94
N GLU A 526 -31.14 -7.15 10.91
CA GLU A 526 -31.97 -7.34 12.09
C GLU A 526 -31.46 -8.54 12.91
N VAL A 527 -31.24 -8.32 14.21
CA VAL A 527 -30.65 -9.27 15.15
C VAL A 527 -31.67 -9.59 16.25
N PRO A 528 -32.44 -10.68 16.14
CA PRO A 528 -33.43 -11.08 17.16
C PRO A 528 -32.80 -11.55 18.46
N HIS A 529 -33.56 -11.47 19.56
CA HIS A 529 -33.12 -12.06 20.82
C HIS A 529 -32.96 -13.59 20.66
N CYS A 530 -31.92 -14.16 21.28
CA CYS A 530 -31.68 -15.60 21.22
C CYS A 530 -32.82 -16.39 21.89
N LEU A 531 -33.09 -17.59 21.38
CA LEU A 531 -34.08 -18.51 21.93
C LEU A 531 -33.61 -19.07 23.28
N PRO A 532 -34.53 -19.49 24.18
CA PRO A 532 -34.15 -20.13 25.44
C PRO A 532 -33.23 -21.34 25.22
N GLY A 533 -32.11 -21.37 25.95
CA GLY A 533 -31.14 -22.48 25.86
C GLY A 533 -30.11 -22.37 24.74
N HIS A 534 -30.00 -21.21 24.08
CA HIS A 534 -28.95 -20.92 23.10
C HIS A 534 -27.54 -21.14 23.69
N LYS A 535 -26.66 -21.78 22.90
CA LYS A 535 -25.29 -22.15 23.26
C LYS A 535 -24.44 -22.12 22.00
N VAL A 536 -23.15 -21.84 22.15
CA VAL A 536 -22.16 -21.96 21.08
C VAL A 536 -21.69 -23.41 21.02
N ASP A 537 -22.24 -24.21 20.12
CA ASP A 537 -21.91 -25.63 19.94
C ASP A 537 -21.63 -26.04 18.47
N GLY A 538 -21.70 -25.07 17.56
CA GLY A 538 -21.48 -25.23 16.13
C GLY A 538 -22.71 -25.77 15.39
N VAL A 539 -23.90 -25.74 15.99
CA VAL A 539 -25.15 -26.19 15.38
C VAL A 539 -26.11 -25.01 15.20
N GLN A 540 -26.72 -24.90 14.02
CA GLN A 540 -27.67 -23.82 13.71
C GLN A 540 -28.98 -23.87 14.51
N ALA A 541 -29.20 -24.86 15.39
CA ALA A 541 -30.42 -24.97 16.19
C ALA A 541 -30.05 -25.09 17.67
N PRO A 542 -30.64 -24.28 18.58
CA PRO A 542 -31.79 -23.40 18.39
C PRO A 542 -31.40 -21.95 18.04
N TRP A 543 -31.62 -21.56 16.78
CA TRP A 543 -31.53 -20.18 16.31
C TRP A 543 -32.93 -19.63 15.97
N PRO A 544 -33.18 -18.31 16.15
CA PRO A 544 -34.44 -17.70 15.75
C PRO A 544 -34.74 -17.97 14.26
N ASP A 545 -35.96 -18.42 13.96
CA ASP A 545 -36.39 -18.76 12.60
C ASP A 545 -36.51 -17.48 11.75
N ARG A 546 -35.45 -17.17 10.99
CA ARG A 546 -35.37 -16.05 10.05
C ARG A 546 -34.51 -16.41 8.83
N PRO A 547 -34.75 -15.74 7.68
CA PRO A 547 -33.88 -15.86 6.53
C PRO A 547 -32.44 -15.51 6.89
N SER A 548 -31.49 -16.26 6.32
CA SER A 548 -30.07 -15.91 6.39
C SER A 548 -29.80 -14.60 5.65
N TYR A 549 -28.68 -13.98 6.00
CA TYR A 549 -28.03 -13.01 5.14
C TYR A 549 -27.04 -13.74 4.24
N ARG A 550 -27.12 -13.48 2.93
CA ARG A 550 -26.30 -14.14 1.92
C ARG A 550 -25.08 -13.30 1.52
N ILE A 551 -23.94 -13.97 1.35
CA ILE A 551 -22.73 -13.48 0.69
C ILE A 551 -22.50 -14.36 -0.54
N THR A 552 -22.40 -13.78 -1.73
CA THR A 552 -22.24 -14.52 -3.01
C THR A 552 -20.98 -14.07 -3.76
N ALA A 553 -20.71 -14.64 -4.94
CA ALA A 553 -19.65 -14.19 -5.85
C ALA A 553 -19.68 -12.66 -6.11
N ALA A 554 -20.85 -12.04 -6.13
CA ALA A 554 -20.95 -10.58 -6.30
C ALA A 554 -20.26 -9.83 -5.16
N ASN A 555 -20.19 -10.42 -3.96
CA ASN A 555 -19.60 -9.86 -2.75
C ASN A 555 -18.07 -9.99 -2.66
N MET A 556 -17.41 -10.55 -3.67
CA MET A 556 -15.95 -10.59 -3.69
C MET A 556 -15.38 -9.17 -3.73
N VAL A 557 -14.51 -8.86 -2.77
CA VAL A 557 -13.87 -7.54 -2.64
C VAL A 557 -12.36 -7.59 -2.93
N MET A 558 -11.78 -8.79 -2.96
CA MET A 558 -10.39 -9.06 -3.32
C MET A 558 -10.31 -10.48 -3.92
N GLY A 559 -9.46 -10.65 -4.93
CA GLY A 559 -9.36 -11.87 -5.75
C GLY A 559 -9.72 -11.60 -7.22
N THR A 560 -9.26 -12.46 -8.14
CA THR A 560 -9.50 -12.34 -9.60
C THR A 560 -10.59 -13.29 -10.11
N ASP A 561 -10.98 -14.27 -9.31
CA ASP A 561 -12.03 -15.24 -9.58
C ASP A 561 -12.75 -15.59 -8.27
N ALA A 562 -14.08 -15.54 -8.26
CA ALA A 562 -14.88 -15.86 -7.08
C ALA A 562 -15.00 -17.38 -6.86
N GLY A 563 -14.82 -18.20 -7.90
CA GLY A 563 -15.14 -19.63 -7.84
C GLY A 563 -16.59 -19.88 -7.42
N ASP A 564 -16.83 -21.01 -6.75
CA ASP A 564 -18.14 -21.43 -6.23
C ASP A 564 -18.40 -20.99 -4.77
N HIS A 565 -17.62 -20.03 -4.26
CA HIS A 565 -17.69 -19.59 -2.87
C HIS A 565 -18.94 -18.78 -2.56
N GLN A 566 -19.59 -19.11 -1.44
CA GLN A 566 -20.73 -18.38 -0.92
C GLN A 566 -20.90 -18.67 0.57
N ALA A 567 -21.55 -17.76 1.29
CA ALA A 567 -21.86 -17.97 2.69
C ALA A 567 -23.27 -17.52 3.04
N ASP A 568 -23.87 -18.18 4.02
CA ASP A 568 -25.09 -17.76 4.71
C ASP A 568 -24.76 -17.49 6.16
N PHE A 569 -25.25 -16.39 6.73
CA PHE A 569 -25.06 -16.11 8.15
C PHE A 569 -26.33 -15.66 8.86
N TRP A 570 -26.37 -15.91 10.16
CA TRP A 570 -27.42 -15.56 11.10
C TRP A 570 -26.85 -14.84 12.30
N LEU A 571 -27.68 -13.99 12.91
CA LEU A 571 -27.32 -13.25 14.12
C LEU A 571 -28.43 -13.42 15.16
N CYS A 572 -28.06 -13.54 16.43
CA CYS A 572 -28.96 -13.32 17.56
C CYS A 572 -28.23 -12.59 18.69
N TRP A 573 -28.95 -12.11 19.70
CA TRP A 573 -28.31 -11.44 20.84
C TRP A 573 -28.93 -11.84 22.18
N ASP A 574 -28.14 -11.67 23.24
CA ASP A 574 -28.61 -11.65 24.62
C ASP A 574 -28.05 -10.44 25.38
N LYS A 575 -28.23 -10.37 26.69
CA LYS A 575 -27.76 -9.23 27.51
C LYS A 575 -26.24 -8.98 27.46
N THR A 576 -25.45 -9.93 26.98
CA THR A 576 -23.99 -9.96 27.09
C THR A 576 -23.27 -10.17 25.76
N HIS A 577 -23.86 -10.91 24.81
CA HIS A 577 -23.21 -11.30 23.57
C HIS A 577 -24.06 -11.04 22.33
N LEU A 578 -23.37 -10.69 21.24
CA LEU A 578 -23.82 -10.86 19.87
C LEU A 578 -23.37 -12.26 19.40
N TYR A 579 -24.31 -13.08 18.96
CA TYR A 579 -24.02 -14.40 18.41
C TYR A 579 -24.05 -14.36 16.88
N LEU A 580 -23.05 -15.00 16.25
CA LEU A 580 -22.92 -15.17 14.81
C LEU A 580 -22.83 -16.67 14.49
N TYR A 581 -23.66 -17.14 13.57
CA TYR A 581 -23.48 -18.42 12.89
C TYR A 581 -23.28 -18.16 11.41
N ILE A 582 -22.25 -18.73 10.81
CA ILE A 582 -21.98 -18.62 9.37
C ILE A 582 -21.65 -19.99 8.80
N ASP A 583 -22.26 -20.32 7.66
CA ASP A 583 -22.01 -21.51 6.86
C ASP A 583 -21.38 -21.08 5.54
N VAL A 584 -20.13 -21.49 5.33
CA VAL A 584 -19.28 -21.10 4.19
C VAL A 584 -19.12 -22.32 3.28
N GLN A 585 -19.47 -22.14 2.01
CA GLN A 585 -19.14 -23.09 0.96
C GLN A 585 -17.75 -22.79 0.42
N ASP A 586 -16.90 -23.80 0.49
CA ASP A 586 -15.47 -23.70 0.28
C ASP A 586 -14.96 -25.08 -0.19
N PRO A 587 -14.48 -25.20 -1.43
CA PRO A 587 -13.96 -26.45 -1.98
C PRO A 587 -12.68 -26.96 -1.29
N THR A 588 -11.95 -26.10 -0.58
CA THR A 588 -10.70 -26.42 0.14
C THR A 588 -10.76 -26.02 1.61
N PRO A 589 -11.77 -26.51 2.36
CA PRO A 589 -12.18 -25.89 3.61
C PRO A 589 -11.18 -26.06 4.75
N ARG A 590 -11.15 -25.06 5.63
CA ARG A 590 -10.45 -25.06 6.92
C ARG A 590 -8.93 -25.03 6.81
N ASN A 591 -8.44 -24.46 5.72
CA ASN A 591 -7.04 -24.24 5.47
C ASN A 591 -6.58 -22.88 6.01
N ASN A 592 -6.10 -22.88 7.24
CA ASN A 592 -5.50 -21.68 7.82
C ASN A 592 -4.28 -22.05 8.68
N PRO A 593 -3.05 -21.90 8.16
CA PRO A 593 -1.84 -22.16 8.94
C PRO A 593 -1.49 -21.01 9.91
N SER A 594 -2.13 -19.84 9.76
CA SER A 594 -1.78 -18.62 10.47
C SER A 594 -2.38 -18.54 11.87
N TYR A 595 -1.82 -17.66 12.71
CA TYR A 595 -2.26 -17.43 14.09
C TYR A 595 -2.18 -15.95 14.46
N GLY A 596 -2.87 -15.57 15.54
CA GLY A 596 -2.92 -14.21 16.04
C GLY A 596 -3.30 -13.20 14.96
N ARG A 597 -2.48 -12.16 14.79
CA ARG A 597 -2.75 -11.11 13.79
C ARG A 597 -2.78 -11.64 12.34
N GLY A 598 -2.20 -12.80 12.05
CA GLY A 598 -2.09 -13.36 10.70
C GLY A 598 -3.30 -14.18 10.25
N ILE A 599 -4.32 -14.38 11.10
CA ILE A 599 -5.46 -15.26 10.81
C ILE A 599 -6.16 -14.94 9.47
N TRP A 600 -6.21 -13.67 9.07
CA TRP A 600 -6.80 -13.22 7.79
C TRP A 600 -6.12 -13.79 6.54
N ALA A 601 -4.93 -14.38 6.66
CA ALA A 601 -4.17 -14.89 5.52
C ALA A 601 -4.60 -16.30 5.07
N GLY A 602 -5.55 -16.92 5.76
CA GLY A 602 -6.14 -18.22 5.40
C GLY A 602 -7.64 -18.22 5.63
N ASP A 603 -8.28 -19.38 5.60
CA ASP A 603 -9.73 -19.49 5.80
C ASP A 603 -10.12 -18.94 7.18
N ALA A 604 -10.92 -17.89 7.18
CA ALA A 604 -11.27 -17.14 8.38
C ALA A 604 -12.57 -16.37 8.19
N VAL A 605 -13.20 -16.01 9.31
CA VAL A 605 -14.26 -15.00 9.37
C VAL A 605 -13.71 -13.71 9.94
N GLU A 606 -14.01 -12.61 9.27
CA GLU A 606 -13.73 -11.25 9.73
C GLU A 606 -15.03 -10.57 10.17
N VAL A 607 -15.11 -10.11 11.43
CA VAL A 607 -16.28 -9.35 11.93
C VAL A 607 -15.84 -7.95 12.35
N PHE A 608 -16.53 -6.94 11.85
CA PHE A 608 -16.27 -5.52 12.10
C PHE A 608 -17.39 -4.90 12.93
N LEU A 609 -17.04 -4.23 14.03
CA LEU A 609 -17.99 -3.81 15.06
C LEU A 609 -17.67 -2.40 15.58
N SER A 610 -18.68 -1.55 15.72
CA SER A 610 -18.54 -0.27 16.45
C SER A 610 -19.83 0.14 17.14
N GLY A 611 -19.77 0.36 18.45
CA GLY A 611 -20.88 0.86 19.26
C GLY A 611 -20.99 2.39 19.30
N GLN A 612 -20.09 3.11 18.64
CA GLN A 612 -19.96 4.58 18.70
C GLN A 612 -20.10 5.21 17.30
N ASP A 613 -20.56 6.46 17.26
CA ASP A 613 -20.69 7.28 16.05
C ASP A 613 -21.35 6.55 14.86
N VAL A 614 -22.43 5.83 15.16
CA VAL A 614 -23.13 4.97 14.18
C VAL A 614 -23.54 5.79 12.96
N GLY A 615 -23.12 5.34 11.78
CA GLY A 615 -23.37 6.01 10.50
C GLY A 615 -22.35 7.08 10.11
N GLN A 616 -21.39 7.42 10.96
CA GLN A 616 -20.31 8.33 10.58
C GLN A 616 -19.30 7.62 9.64
N PRO A 617 -19.10 8.11 8.40
CA PRO A 617 -18.05 7.62 7.51
C PRO A 617 -16.68 8.16 7.95
N GLY A 618 -15.61 7.50 7.53
CA GLY A 618 -14.24 7.93 7.76
C GLY A 618 -13.25 6.77 7.93
N GLY A 619 -12.05 7.12 8.37
CA GLY A 619 -11.08 6.16 8.94
C GLY A 619 -11.62 5.52 10.22
N LEU A 620 -10.92 4.50 10.71
CA LEU A 620 -11.29 3.84 11.97
C LEU A 620 -11.20 4.80 13.16
N GLN A 621 -12.15 4.65 14.08
CA GLN A 621 -12.17 5.30 15.37
C GLN A 621 -11.63 4.36 16.46
N PHE A 622 -11.25 4.93 17.61
CA PHE A 622 -10.71 4.15 18.73
C PHE A 622 -11.66 3.05 19.25
N GLY A 623 -12.98 3.23 19.12
CA GLY A 623 -14.00 2.24 19.53
C GLY A 623 -14.23 1.12 18.52
N ASP A 624 -13.66 1.23 17.31
CA ASP A 624 -13.88 0.28 16.23
C ASP A 624 -13.07 -0.99 16.47
N ARG A 625 -13.70 -2.14 16.26
CA ARG A 625 -13.09 -3.44 16.46
C ARG A 625 -13.19 -4.26 15.19
N GLN A 626 -12.18 -5.07 14.98
CA GLN A 626 -12.20 -6.18 14.05
C GLN A 626 -11.82 -7.42 14.84
N VAL A 627 -12.60 -8.49 14.71
CA VAL A 627 -12.21 -9.81 15.20
C VAL A 627 -12.01 -10.73 14.02
N LEU A 628 -10.85 -11.40 14.01
CA LEU A 628 -10.56 -12.51 13.12
C LEU A 628 -10.83 -13.81 13.88
N ILE A 629 -11.53 -14.75 13.26
CA ILE A 629 -11.77 -16.09 13.82
C ILE A 629 -11.36 -17.10 12.75
N SER A 630 -10.38 -17.95 13.07
CA SER A 630 -9.80 -18.90 12.14
C SER A 630 -10.75 -20.06 11.86
N ALA A 631 -10.85 -20.49 10.60
CA ALA A 631 -11.57 -21.71 10.23
C ALA A 631 -10.71 -22.98 10.35
N LYS A 632 -9.50 -22.90 10.92
CA LYS A 632 -8.54 -24.00 11.01
C LYS A 632 -9.18 -25.29 11.54
N ALA A 633 -8.67 -26.44 11.12
CA ALA A 633 -9.18 -27.77 11.47
C ALA A 633 -9.04 -28.17 12.97
N GLN A 634 -9.63 -27.39 13.86
CA GLN A 634 -9.71 -27.54 15.31
C GLN A 634 -11.14 -27.16 15.71
N GLU A 635 -11.75 -27.84 16.67
CA GLU A 635 -13.13 -27.49 17.07
C GLU A 635 -13.20 -26.10 17.74
N THR A 636 -12.21 -25.75 18.56
CA THR A 636 -12.07 -24.41 19.14
C THR A 636 -11.12 -23.58 18.27
N PRO A 637 -11.60 -22.54 17.58
CA PRO A 637 -10.78 -21.77 16.67
C PRO A 637 -9.88 -20.78 17.42
N ASP A 638 -8.72 -20.50 16.83
CA ASP A 638 -7.92 -19.33 17.19
C ASP A 638 -8.67 -18.05 16.78
N TYR A 639 -8.59 -16.99 17.60
CA TYR A 639 -9.13 -15.68 17.26
C TYR A 639 -8.19 -14.56 17.65
N TYR A 640 -8.39 -13.39 17.05
CA TYR A 640 -7.60 -12.20 17.34
C TYR A 640 -8.40 -10.91 17.16
N TRP A 641 -8.40 -10.07 18.19
CA TRP A 641 -8.97 -8.72 18.15
C TRP A 641 -7.94 -7.71 17.61
N TYR A 642 -8.24 -7.17 16.43
CA TYR A 642 -7.62 -5.99 15.88
C TYR A 642 -8.24 -4.71 16.44
N ASN A 643 -7.44 -3.64 16.44
CA ASN A 643 -7.82 -2.31 16.93
C ASN A 643 -8.33 -2.32 18.38
N SER A 644 -7.84 -3.26 19.19
CA SER A 644 -8.18 -3.40 20.59
C SER A 644 -6.93 -3.51 21.45
N PRO A 645 -6.84 -2.77 22.58
CA PRO A 645 -5.76 -2.95 23.54
C PRO A 645 -5.89 -4.25 24.35
N LYS A 646 -7.04 -4.93 24.30
CA LYS A 646 -7.36 -6.17 25.05
C LYS A 646 -7.87 -7.25 24.09
N GLN A 647 -7.43 -8.50 24.30
CA GLN A 647 -8.04 -9.67 23.67
C GLN A 647 -9.21 -10.14 24.53
N PHE A 648 -10.45 -9.89 24.06
CA PHE A 648 -11.65 -10.30 24.77
C PHE A 648 -11.95 -11.78 24.50
N PRO A 649 -12.27 -12.59 25.52
CA PRO A 649 -12.64 -13.98 25.31
C PRO A 649 -13.82 -14.11 24.35
N ILE A 650 -13.70 -15.00 23.37
CA ILE A 650 -14.77 -15.37 22.44
C ILE A 650 -15.09 -16.84 22.65
N GLN A 651 -16.37 -17.15 22.75
CA GLN A 651 -16.85 -18.52 22.65
C GLN A 651 -17.02 -18.82 21.17
N ALA A 652 -16.26 -19.76 20.61
CA ALA A 652 -16.39 -20.09 19.20
C ALA A 652 -16.20 -21.59 18.94
N VAL A 653 -16.90 -22.09 17.93
CA VAL A 653 -16.80 -23.48 17.44
C VAL A 653 -16.75 -23.46 15.92
N VAL A 654 -15.85 -24.24 15.33
CA VAL A 654 -15.76 -24.47 13.88
C VAL A 654 -15.98 -25.94 13.55
N ARG A 655 -16.79 -26.23 12.52
CA ARG A 655 -17.06 -27.59 12.05
C ARG A 655 -16.92 -27.68 10.53
N ALA A 656 -16.50 -28.84 10.04
CA ALA A 656 -16.56 -29.11 8.60
C ALA A 656 -18.00 -29.45 8.20
N ASN A 657 -18.39 -29.07 6.99
CA ASN A 657 -19.65 -29.51 6.41
C ASN A 657 -19.59 -31.04 6.14
N PRO A 658 -20.69 -31.79 6.32
CA PRO A 658 -20.69 -33.25 6.15
C PRO A 658 -20.27 -33.74 4.76
N ASP A 659 -20.45 -32.92 3.72
CA ASP A 659 -20.04 -33.19 2.34
C ASP A 659 -18.57 -32.86 2.06
N GLY A 660 -17.87 -32.24 3.00
CA GLY A 660 -16.51 -31.76 2.84
C GLY A 660 -16.36 -30.59 1.87
N GLN A 661 -17.45 -29.88 1.55
CA GLN A 661 -17.47 -28.73 0.63
C GLN A 661 -17.77 -27.42 1.36
N GLY A 662 -17.25 -27.28 2.57
CA GLY A 662 -17.43 -26.08 3.37
C GLY A 662 -17.19 -26.28 4.85
N TRP A 663 -17.51 -25.26 5.61
CA TRP A 663 -17.38 -25.23 7.06
C TRP A 663 -18.36 -24.25 7.70
N THR A 664 -18.74 -24.55 8.94
CA THR A 664 -19.55 -23.65 9.76
C THR A 664 -18.73 -23.08 10.90
N LEU A 665 -19.07 -21.86 11.30
CA LEU A 665 -18.52 -21.20 12.47
C LEU A 665 -19.65 -20.58 13.28
N GLU A 666 -19.66 -20.88 14.57
CA GLU A 666 -20.53 -20.23 15.55
C GLU A 666 -19.68 -19.47 16.56
N ALA A 667 -20.02 -18.22 16.85
CA ALA A 667 -19.28 -17.39 17.79
C ALA A 667 -20.18 -16.50 18.65
N GLY A 668 -19.93 -16.47 19.96
CA GLY A 668 -20.47 -15.51 20.91
C GLY A 668 -19.47 -14.38 21.17
N ILE A 669 -19.78 -13.18 20.67
CA ILE A 669 -18.95 -11.99 20.70
C ILE A 669 -19.45 -11.04 21.80
N PRO A 670 -18.64 -10.72 22.83
CA PRO A 670 -19.11 -9.92 23.95
C PRO A 670 -19.31 -8.45 23.56
N PHE A 671 -20.45 -7.85 23.93
CA PHE A 671 -20.76 -6.44 23.64
C PHE A 671 -19.79 -5.45 24.29
N GLU A 672 -19.16 -5.83 25.41
CA GLU A 672 -18.14 -5.02 26.06
C GLU A 672 -16.91 -4.77 25.18
N ALA A 673 -16.62 -5.67 24.22
CA ALA A 673 -15.43 -5.56 23.39
C ALA A 673 -15.42 -4.30 22.51
N PHE A 674 -16.60 -3.81 22.12
CA PHE A 674 -16.79 -2.65 21.23
C PHE A 674 -17.64 -1.54 21.88
N ASN A 675 -17.60 -1.45 23.21
CA ASN A 675 -18.23 -0.39 24.00
C ASN A 675 -19.73 -0.20 23.72
N PHE A 676 -20.47 -1.30 23.54
CA PHE A 676 -21.90 -1.25 23.25
C PHE A 676 -22.73 -1.77 24.42
N THR A 677 -23.83 -1.09 24.73
CA THR A 677 -24.80 -1.53 25.75
C THR A 677 -26.06 -2.02 25.05
N PRO A 678 -26.31 -3.36 25.03
CA PRO A 678 -27.37 -3.94 24.23
C PRO A 678 -28.75 -3.58 24.75
N GLN A 679 -29.63 -3.20 23.83
CA GLN A 679 -31.03 -2.88 24.08
C GLN A 679 -31.80 -3.03 22.77
N ALA A 680 -33.00 -3.60 22.82
CA ALA A 680 -33.89 -3.68 21.66
C ALA A 680 -34.10 -2.29 21.03
N GLY A 681 -34.04 -2.24 19.70
CA GLY A 681 -34.09 -1.04 18.88
C GLY A 681 -32.75 -0.34 18.66
N LYS A 682 -31.69 -0.66 19.41
CA LYS A 682 -30.38 -0.02 19.19
C LYS A 682 -29.69 -0.57 17.97
N GLU A 683 -29.00 0.33 17.27
CA GLU A 683 -28.12 0.03 16.15
C GLU A 683 -26.66 0.17 16.54
N PHE A 684 -25.81 -0.63 15.90
CA PHE A 684 -24.35 -0.49 15.89
C PHE A 684 -23.83 -0.72 14.48
N MET A 685 -22.62 -0.24 14.19
CA MET A 685 -21.97 -0.54 12.91
C MET A 685 -21.54 -2.01 12.90
N PHE A 686 -21.85 -2.71 11.81
CA PHE A 686 -21.61 -4.14 11.69
C PHE A 686 -21.24 -4.50 10.25
N ASP A 687 -20.24 -5.35 10.09
CA ASP A 687 -20.03 -6.08 8.85
C ASP A 687 -19.41 -7.44 9.14
N VAL A 688 -19.60 -8.38 8.21
CA VAL A 688 -19.03 -9.72 8.30
C VAL A 688 -18.56 -10.16 6.91
N GLY A 689 -17.43 -10.83 6.89
CA GLY A 689 -16.85 -11.41 5.69
C GLY A 689 -16.15 -12.72 5.98
N PHE A 690 -15.79 -13.43 4.93
CA PHE A 690 -14.94 -14.59 5.00
C PHE A 690 -13.80 -14.50 3.99
N ASP A 691 -12.70 -15.11 4.38
CA ASP A 691 -11.46 -15.24 3.62
C ASP A 691 -11.31 -16.68 3.15
N ASP A 692 -10.63 -16.86 2.02
CA ASP A 692 -10.39 -18.16 1.40
C ASP A 692 -8.93 -18.32 0.94
N THR A 693 -8.38 -19.52 1.14
CA THR A 693 -7.03 -19.91 0.71
C THR A 693 -6.93 -21.41 0.37
N ASP A 694 -6.29 -21.73 -0.76
CA ASP A 694 -6.11 -23.14 -1.17
C ASP A 694 -4.94 -23.85 -0.45
N ALA A 695 -5.02 -25.18 -0.32
CA ALA A 695 -4.12 -26.05 0.44
C ALA A 695 -2.60 -25.91 0.18
N ASN A 696 -2.20 -25.30 -0.94
CA ASN A 696 -0.80 -25.11 -1.34
C ASN A 696 -0.30 -23.67 -1.17
N LEU A 697 -1.11 -22.80 -0.59
CA LEU A 697 -0.83 -21.38 -0.46
C LEU A 697 -0.77 -20.97 1.01
N THR A 698 -0.02 -19.90 1.27
CA THR A 698 0.18 -19.31 2.60
C THR A 698 -0.35 -17.88 2.67
N SER A 699 -1.08 -17.46 1.64
CA SER A 699 -1.60 -16.12 1.47
C SER A 699 -3.02 -16.17 0.93
N ARG A 700 -3.90 -15.39 1.54
CA ARG A 700 -5.30 -15.23 1.15
C ARG A 700 -5.44 -15.02 -0.35
N LEU A 701 -6.25 -15.86 -0.98
CA LEU A 701 -6.59 -15.76 -2.39
C LEU A 701 -7.74 -14.79 -2.63
N ARG A 702 -8.76 -14.87 -1.78
CA ARG A 702 -10.04 -14.20 -1.97
C ARG A 702 -10.56 -13.65 -0.64
N GLN A 703 -11.34 -12.57 -0.73
CA GLN A 703 -12.08 -12.03 0.40
C GLN A 703 -13.47 -11.63 -0.06
N PHE A 704 -14.47 -11.94 0.76
CA PHE A 704 -15.86 -11.59 0.53
C PHE A 704 -16.42 -10.79 1.70
N MET A 705 -17.15 -9.70 1.42
CA MET A 705 -17.79 -8.87 2.46
C MET A 705 -19.29 -8.77 2.24
N TRP A 706 -20.06 -8.93 3.32
CA TRP A 706 -21.52 -8.84 3.26
C TRP A 706 -22.00 -7.47 2.75
N ASN A 707 -21.49 -6.39 3.33
CA ASN A 707 -21.80 -5.02 2.89
C ASN A 707 -20.58 -4.27 2.33
N GLY A 708 -19.47 -4.32 3.04
CA GLY A 708 -18.33 -3.44 2.86
C GLY A 708 -17.34 -3.85 1.79
N THR A 709 -16.07 -3.55 2.04
CA THR A 709 -15.00 -3.60 1.04
C THR A 709 -13.74 -4.25 1.61
N GLU A 710 -12.74 -4.52 0.76
CA GLU A 710 -11.40 -4.98 1.18
C GLU A 710 -10.69 -3.99 2.14
N LYS A 711 -11.25 -2.79 2.32
CA LYS A 711 -10.71 -1.73 3.18
C LYS A 711 -11.35 -1.66 4.56
N ASN A 712 -12.26 -2.58 4.91
CA ASN A 712 -12.97 -2.52 6.19
C ASN A 712 -12.03 -2.49 7.41
N SER A 713 -10.84 -3.09 7.33
CA SER A 713 -9.82 -3.05 8.38
C SER A 713 -9.10 -1.68 8.54
N THR A 714 -9.44 -0.69 7.72
CA THR A 714 -8.80 0.64 7.73
C THR A 714 -9.78 1.81 7.65
N GLN A 715 -11.03 1.56 7.28
CA GLN A 715 -12.08 2.58 7.19
C GLN A 715 -13.47 1.97 7.39
N ARG A 716 -14.39 2.78 7.90
CA ARG A 716 -15.79 2.40 8.21
C ARG A 716 -16.83 2.92 7.23
N ASN A 717 -16.39 3.52 6.12
CA ASN A 717 -17.23 4.14 5.07
C ASN A 717 -18.35 3.23 4.53
N HIS A 718 -18.09 1.93 4.47
CA HIS A 718 -18.96 0.95 3.83
C HIS A 718 -19.38 -0.18 4.77
N TRP A 719 -19.15 -0.04 6.07
CA TRP A 719 -19.68 -1.02 7.01
C TRP A 719 -21.20 -0.98 6.96
N GLY A 720 -21.83 -2.14 7.12
CA GLY A 720 -23.27 -2.23 7.31
C GLY A 720 -23.68 -1.77 8.70
N ARG A 721 -24.92 -2.08 9.07
CA ARG A 721 -25.43 -1.89 10.42
C ARG A 721 -26.07 -3.18 10.91
N ALA A 722 -26.13 -3.32 12.22
CA ALA A 722 -26.94 -4.33 12.88
C ALA A 722 -27.89 -3.63 13.86
N ARG A 723 -29.15 -4.06 13.87
CA ARG A 723 -30.20 -3.55 14.77
C ARG A 723 -30.68 -4.68 15.66
N LEU A 724 -30.60 -4.48 16.97
CA LEU A 724 -31.14 -5.44 17.92
C LEU A 724 -32.66 -5.40 17.89
N SER A 725 -33.31 -6.49 17.47
CA SER A 725 -34.76 -6.63 17.53
C SER A 725 -35.19 -7.41 18.79
N PRO A 726 -36.44 -7.26 19.25
CA PRO A 726 -36.94 -7.95 20.44
C PRO A 726 -36.78 -9.46 20.43
#